data_AF-F9FQC2-F1
#
_entry.id   AF-F9FQC2-F1
#
_cell.length_a   1.000
_cell.length_b   1.000
_cell.length_c   1.000
_cell.angle_alpha   90.00
_cell.angle_beta   90.00
_cell.angle_gamma   90.00
#
_symmetry.space_group_name_H-M   'P 1'
#
loop_
_entity.id
_entity.type
_entity.pdbx_description
1 polymer ?
#
loop_
_entity_poly.entity_id
_entity_poly.type
_entity_poly.pdbx_seq_one_letter_code
_entity_poly.pdbx_strand_id
1 'polypeptide(L)'
;MDVPGYALITGGASGIGRACARAFARDGSAGIALIDLNLESLQIVKSEIEKEQLSPKKDFKIEIYSADVTDENRINEIVADVAQKYGRIDYVVNAAGIAMKHQGGAAFAHTADWNRVVSINLTGTFFVLRATAQVMLKQEPIRSSINGRELQRGSIVNFSSIQGVVGIPLSTSYTAAKHAIIGLTRSASEDYAKEGLRINAICPGYTETPMTTKNPEVLKAMQERITTAVPMQRMGAPEEIADGVLYLSGGRSSFVTGSALVVDGGYTQRLSSRLMHPGLAQLGERQTEVKLQSSPNQVTSEGRIFFLTEVSNFCASFSTSTQAQGLCSNQSFKMTEKLDHGPKVMSVNGEVSAAIYKPLDNTRQEIRLLTLLPSDDKDANIRCTLSHAVLNTPSGNPAYEALSYVWGEPDFSEPIILNDHTFFITPSLKYILSCLKQRYDQQRVLWVDAICINQSDVEERGHQVTLMREIYSNCQRDIAWLDPMIGRKNAKARDLYSLPDLEEEEKWVKNGMNLMREIAEKNPQTLKELQDQYREGGYRLFTDSQLMLGAVFRQPNLWRRLWVMQELSLAPRLTLMSRDGELSWDVLKNLFKDEPYFDAFHMGRESSHYHLYYKDFSEVFVPIKLIEDQRRLMSHGKGSKLMDVLVRFREMESTNPRDKIFGLLGLVTEDHGIKVDYLMSVPELYQQATVSLINLARNLDILCQNPFERPEGPTALWCVDWKEDQHRLPSWVAEYDSKRPQCVPMLFAQRGIFNAGIKSCETPCRLVGPGEDILVTKGTILGTVAPVLQDDKDLEAFDVMNLYLGKDALEQPQEHLYAPKVGGKVISTGETAIRAFWRTMVKDCTLPPRMRRLRQTEIERLDVENQDMLKGGWSTLQTYRLHFGNRYSRSAFSYQPADDEDLTKLDTEGQVSHHYSSVSFMFAVTDNGLFLATRFAAKEGDVVAVLDGGKVPLVLRKVDSRDGAESELYKIVGSTYVHGFMDGEAEVGVTEGWLEKREVLIA
;
A
#
# COMPACT_ATOMS: atom_id res chain seq x y z
N MET A 1 -3.22 29.86 -29.01
CA MET A 1 -1.74 29.72 -28.95
C MET A 1 -1.37 29.61 -27.48
N ASP A 2 -0.94 28.42 -27.04
CA ASP A 2 -0.80 28.09 -25.60
C ASP A 2 0.51 28.63 -25.00
N VAL A 3 1.51 28.89 -25.84
CA VAL A 3 2.85 29.36 -25.48
C VAL A 3 3.18 30.74 -26.12
N PRO A 4 2.42 31.82 -25.82
CA PRO A 4 2.52 33.09 -26.55
C PRO A 4 3.84 33.88 -26.35
N GLY A 5 4.66 33.54 -25.36
CA GLY A 5 5.94 34.20 -25.03
C GLY A 5 7.15 33.69 -25.83
N TYR A 6 8.36 33.92 -25.33
CA TYR A 6 9.64 33.54 -25.96
C TYR A 6 10.26 32.27 -25.35
N ALA A 7 10.83 31.39 -26.17
CA ALA A 7 11.44 30.14 -25.72
C ALA A 7 12.97 30.10 -25.91
N LEU A 8 13.70 29.50 -24.97
CA LEU A 8 15.12 29.16 -25.06
C LEU A 8 15.27 27.63 -25.03
N ILE A 9 15.93 27.05 -26.01
CA ILE A 9 15.98 25.59 -26.23
C ILE A 9 17.43 25.13 -26.39
N THR A 10 17.92 24.29 -25.48
CA THR A 10 19.24 23.66 -25.58
C THR A 10 19.16 22.31 -26.27
N GLY A 11 20.19 21.93 -27.05
CA GLY A 11 20.13 20.78 -27.95
C GLY A 11 19.24 21.03 -29.18
N GLY A 12 19.02 22.32 -29.52
CA GLY A 12 18.02 22.74 -30.51
C GLY A 12 18.31 22.29 -31.95
N ALA A 13 19.52 21.80 -32.25
CA ALA A 13 19.92 21.47 -33.61
C ALA A 13 19.47 20.09 -34.09
N SER A 14 18.99 19.19 -33.22
CA SER A 14 18.62 17.83 -33.61
C SER A 14 17.56 17.16 -32.72
N GLY A 15 17.02 16.03 -33.20
CA GLY A 15 16.11 15.17 -32.42
C GLY A 15 14.93 15.93 -31.82
N ILE A 16 14.67 15.70 -30.53
CA ILE A 16 13.55 16.31 -29.81
C ILE A 16 13.75 17.82 -29.61
N GLY A 17 15.00 18.32 -29.51
CA GLY A 17 15.25 19.77 -29.42
C GLY A 17 14.83 20.50 -30.69
N ARG A 18 15.14 19.93 -31.87
CA ARG A 18 14.64 20.41 -33.18
C ARG A 18 13.11 20.32 -33.28
N ALA A 19 12.51 19.24 -32.78
CA ALA A 19 11.05 19.09 -32.76
C ALA A 19 10.39 20.15 -31.87
N CYS A 20 10.94 20.41 -30.68
CA CYS A 20 10.51 21.50 -29.80
C CYS A 20 10.63 22.87 -30.49
N ALA A 21 11.75 23.17 -31.15
CA ALA A 21 11.93 24.43 -31.88
C ALA A 21 10.84 24.67 -32.93
N ARG A 22 10.52 23.65 -33.73
CA ARG A 22 9.44 23.68 -34.73
C ARG A 22 8.05 23.78 -34.09
N ALA A 23 7.84 23.07 -32.98
CA ALA A 23 6.56 23.06 -32.24
C ALA A 23 6.27 24.41 -31.55
N PHE A 24 7.26 25.04 -30.90
CA PHE A 24 7.10 26.39 -30.32
C PHE A 24 6.80 27.46 -31.37
N ALA A 25 7.40 27.37 -32.57
CA ALA A 25 7.04 28.22 -33.70
C ALA A 25 5.56 28.01 -34.10
N ARG A 26 5.17 26.76 -34.39
CA ARG A 26 3.81 26.34 -34.76
C ARG A 26 2.75 26.79 -33.75
N ASP A 27 2.99 26.57 -32.46
CA ASP A 27 2.04 26.82 -31.38
C ASP A 27 2.04 28.27 -30.86
N GLY A 28 2.77 29.16 -31.55
CA GLY A 28 2.57 30.60 -31.50
C GLY A 28 3.49 31.36 -30.53
N SER A 29 4.68 30.84 -30.25
CA SER A 29 5.74 31.59 -29.57
C SER A 29 6.08 32.89 -30.30
N ALA A 30 6.49 33.93 -29.56
CA ALA A 30 6.95 35.20 -30.12
C ALA A 30 8.36 35.12 -30.75
N GLY A 31 9.17 34.16 -30.33
CA GLY A 31 10.52 33.93 -30.86
C GLY A 31 11.23 32.82 -30.09
N ILE A 32 12.23 32.22 -30.74
CA ILE A 32 12.98 31.09 -30.19
C ILE A 32 14.49 31.34 -30.26
N ALA A 33 15.17 31.13 -29.13
CA ALA A 33 16.62 31.11 -29.03
C ALA A 33 17.10 29.64 -28.96
N LEU A 34 17.90 29.21 -29.93
CA LEU A 34 18.39 27.84 -30.03
C LEU A 34 19.88 27.76 -29.66
N ILE A 35 20.23 26.87 -28.73
CA ILE A 35 21.60 26.65 -28.25
C ILE A 35 22.01 25.20 -28.55
N ASP A 36 23.17 25.02 -29.18
CA ASP A 36 23.76 23.71 -29.48
C ASP A 36 25.28 23.86 -29.68
N LEU A 37 26.00 22.75 -29.75
CA LEU A 37 27.40 22.73 -30.18
C LEU A 37 27.52 22.87 -31.72
N ASN A 38 26.51 22.43 -32.48
CA ASN A 38 26.58 22.37 -33.95
C ASN A 38 25.86 23.57 -34.61
N LEU A 39 26.62 24.65 -34.87
CA LEU A 39 26.11 25.86 -35.51
C LEU A 39 25.52 25.64 -36.91
N GLU A 40 26.10 24.74 -37.73
CA GLU A 40 25.58 24.44 -39.07
C GLU A 40 24.19 23.81 -39.01
N SER A 41 23.98 22.88 -38.08
CA SER A 41 22.68 22.24 -37.86
C SER A 41 21.66 23.21 -37.26
N LEU A 42 22.08 24.16 -36.42
CA LEU A 42 21.22 25.27 -35.99
C LEU A 42 20.77 26.16 -37.16
N GLN A 43 21.67 26.48 -38.10
CA GLN A 43 21.33 27.23 -39.31
C GLN A 43 20.34 26.47 -40.21
N ILE A 44 20.46 25.14 -40.31
CA ILE A 44 19.50 24.29 -41.01
C ILE A 44 18.12 24.37 -40.34
N VAL A 45 18.03 24.16 -39.02
CA VAL A 45 16.74 24.23 -38.27
C VAL A 45 16.09 25.62 -38.39
N LYS A 46 16.89 26.69 -38.33
CA LYS A 46 16.41 28.06 -38.57
C LYS A 46 15.82 28.20 -39.99
N SER A 47 16.59 27.78 -41.01
CA SER A 47 16.19 27.85 -42.41
C SER A 47 14.92 27.05 -42.71
N GLU A 48 14.74 25.89 -42.07
CA GLU A 48 13.51 25.08 -42.17
C GLU A 48 12.29 25.84 -41.64
N ILE A 49 12.37 26.36 -40.41
CA ILE A 49 11.26 27.06 -39.74
C ILE A 49 10.85 28.33 -40.51
N GLU A 50 11.83 29.08 -41.02
CA GLU A 50 11.61 30.28 -41.84
C GLU A 50 11.00 29.94 -43.21
N LYS A 51 11.52 28.92 -43.90
CA LYS A 51 11.05 28.51 -45.23
C LYS A 51 9.66 27.89 -45.21
N GLU A 52 9.34 27.11 -44.19
CA GLU A 52 8.02 26.49 -44.00
C GLU A 52 6.98 27.44 -43.40
N GLN A 53 7.39 28.65 -42.99
CA GLN A 53 6.53 29.68 -42.38
C GLN A 53 5.72 29.16 -41.18
N LEU A 54 6.34 28.32 -40.33
CA LEU A 54 5.63 27.60 -39.28
C LEU A 54 4.99 28.51 -38.22
N SER A 55 5.53 29.71 -37.99
CA SER A 55 4.97 30.64 -37.00
C SER A 55 3.84 31.49 -37.59
N PRO A 56 2.66 31.54 -36.93
CA PRO A 56 1.57 32.43 -37.34
C PRO A 56 1.84 33.92 -37.02
N LYS A 57 2.97 34.25 -36.37
CA LYS A 57 3.39 35.64 -36.08
C LYS A 57 4.37 36.12 -37.14
N LYS A 58 4.04 37.23 -37.81
CA LYS A 58 4.90 37.84 -38.85
C LYS A 58 6.25 38.31 -38.31
N ASP A 59 6.29 38.75 -37.05
CA ASP A 59 7.49 39.30 -36.40
C ASP A 59 8.27 38.25 -35.58
N PHE A 60 8.07 36.96 -35.88
CA PHE A 60 8.72 35.84 -35.20
C PHE A 60 10.24 35.85 -35.42
N LYS A 61 11.02 35.78 -34.34
CA LYS A 61 12.48 35.83 -34.38
C LYS A 61 13.11 34.49 -34.03
N ILE A 62 14.19 34.13 -34.73
CA ILE A 62 15.02 32.95 -34.43
C ILE A 62 16.45 33.42 -34.17
N GLU A 63 16.88 33.39 -32.92
CA GLU A 63 18.28 33.58 -32.52
C GLU A 63 18.95 32.20 -32.38
N ILE A 64 20.24 32.09 -32.73
CA ILE A 64 21.00 30.83 -32.61
C ILE A 64 22.37 31.08 -31.99
N TYR A 65 22.82 30.13 -31.16
CA TYR A 65 24.07 30.25 -30.40
C TYR A 65 24.84 28.93 -30.41
N SER A 66 26.11 29.00 -30.85
CA SER A 66 27.06 27.91 -30.67
C SER A 66 27.64 27.98 -29.25
N ALA A 67 27.44 26.96 -28.43
CA ALA A 67 28.01 26.85 -27.08
C ALA A 67 28.02 25.39 -26.58
N ASP A 68 28.97 25.06 -25.70
CA ASP A 68 28.83 23.91 -24.81
C ASP A 68 27.98 24.30 -23.61
N VAL A 69 27.05 23.44 -23.20
CA VAL A 69 26.24 23.66 -21.98
C VAL A 69 27.06 23.50 -20.71
N THR A 70 28.28 22.92 -20.78
CA THR A 70 29.18 22.85 -19.62
C THR A 70 30.00 24.13 -19.37
N ASP A 71 29.93 25.14 -20.25
CA ASP A 71 30.55 26.44 -20.03
C ASP A 71 29.56 27.38 -19.33
N GLU A 72 29.69 27.46 -18.00
CA GLU A 72 28.85 28.30 -17.13
C GLU A 72 28.86 29.77 -17.55
N ASN A 73 30.03 30.32 -17.91
CA ASN A 73 30.18 31.72 -18.29
C ASN A 73 29.48 31.98 -19.63
N ARG A 74 29.72 31.11 -20.61
CA ARG A 74 29.10 31.25 -21.94
C ARG A 74 27.58 31.08 -21.90
N ILE A 75 27.06 30.22 -21.02
CA ILE A 75 25.62 30.12 -20.78
C ILE A 75 25.06 31.37 -20.10
N ASN A 76 25.75 31.93 -19.10
CA ASN A 76 25.34 33.20 -18.47
C ASN A 76 25.29 34.35 -19.52
N GLU A 77 26.30 34.47 -20.39
CA GLU A 77 26.35 35.44 -21.49
C GLU A 77 25.16 35.30 -22.45
N ILE A 78 24.89 34.08 -22.92
CA ILE A 78 23.82 33.82 -23.90
C ILE A 78 22.45 34.09 -23.30
N VAL A 79 22.20 33.67 -22.04
CA VAL A 79 20.94 33.96 -21.35
C VAL A 79 20.73 35.46 -21.18
N ALA A 80 21.79 36.23 -20.91
CA ALA A 80 21.72 37.69 -20.85
C ALA A 80 21.41 38.34 -22.22
N ASP A 81 22.08 37.91 -23.30
CA ASP A 81 21.83 38.43 -24.66
C ASP A 81 20.43 38.09 -25.18
N VAL A 82 19.93 36.87 -24.93
CA VAL A 82 18.54 36.49 -25.26
C VAL A 82 17.54 37.34 -24.47
N ALA A 83 17.75 37.50 -23.15
CA ALA A 83 16.90 38.35 -22.32
C ALA A 83 16.93 39.82 -22.77
N GLN A 84 18.07 40.32 -23.25
CA GLN A 84 18.20 41.68 -23.80
C GLN A 84 17.47 41.82 -25.16
N LYS A 85 17.62 40.86 -26.06
CA LYS A 85 17.04 40.89 -27.42
C LYS A 85 15.52 40.71 -27.46
N TYR A 86 14.97 39.92 -26.55
CA TYR A 86 13.53 39.63 -26.45
C TYR A 86 12.82 40.40 -25.32
N GLY A 87 13.58 41.01 -24.41
CA GLY A 87 13.08 41.66 -23.19
C GLY A 87 12.60 40.70 -22.10
N ARG A 88 12.50 39.40 -22.41
CA ARG A 88 12.07 38.32 -21.49
C ARG A 88 12.40 36.93 -22.06
N ILE A 89 12.40 35.92 -21.19
CA ILE A 89 12.45 34.49 -21.49
C ILE A 89 11.30 33.81 -20.75
N ASP A 90 10.33 33.26 -21.48
CA ASP A 90 9.11 32.68 -20.88
C ASP A 90 9.16 31.17 -20.73
N TYR A 91 9.85 30.49 -21.66
CA TYR A 91 9.94 29.03 -21.70
C TYR A 91 11.41 28.61 -21.84
N VAL A 92 11.82 27.59 -21.10
CA VAL A 92 13.17 27.00 -21.18
C VAL A 92 13.04 25.51 -21.37
N VAL A 93 13.71 24.98 -22.38
CA VAL A 93 13.71 23.55 -22.71
C VAL A 93 15.15 23.05 -22.65
N ASN A 94 15.49 22.39 -21.54
CA ASN A 94 16.82 21.83 -21.33
C ASN A 94 16.88 20.43 -21.95
N ALA A 95 17.02 20.35 -23.28
CA ALA A 95 17.05 19.10 -24.05
C ALA A 95 18.46 18.67 -24.50
N ALA A 96 19.50 19.46 -24.25
CA ALA A 96 20.89 19.03 -24.44
C ALA A 96 21.22 17.79 -23.59
N GLY A 97 21.94 16.83 -24.17
CA GLY A 97 22.30 15.61 -23.46
C GLY A 97 23.04 14.59 -24.32
N ILE A 98 23.77 13.70 -23.65
CA ILE A 98 24.43 12.53 -24.27
C ILE A 98 24.08 11.27 -23.48
N ALA A 99 23.87 10.15 -24.17
CA ALA A 99 23.76 8.83 -23.56
C ALA A 99 25.01 7.99 -23.85
N MET A 100 25.44 7.19 -22.88
CA MET A 100 26.56 6.26 -23.00
C MET A 100 26.16 4.87 -22.48
N LYS A 101 26.89 3.85 -22.93
CA LYS A 101 26.75 2.46 -22.50
C LYS A 101 28.13 1.83 -22.32
N HIS A 102 28.32 1.18 -21.19
CA HIS A 102 29.56 0.51 -20.81
C HIS A 102 29.34 -1.00 -20.76
N GLN A 103 30.04 -1.75 -21.62
CA GLN A 103 29.96 -3.20 -21.64
C GLN A 103 30.53 -3.78 -20.34
N GLY A 104 29.87 -4.80 -19.78
CA GLY A 104 30.14 -5.27 -18.42
C GLY A 104 29.48 -4.42 -17.31
N GLY A 105 28.84 -3.29 -17.63
CA GLY A 105 28.07 -2.49 -16.67
C GLY A 105 28.93 -1.55 -15.82
N ALA A 106 28.48 -1.29 -14.59
CA ALA A 106 29.01 -0.22 -13.74
C ALA A 106 30.51 -0.33 -13.44
N ALA A 107 31.04 -1.55 -13.24
CA ALA A 107 32.45 -1.80 -12.96
C ALA A 107 33.41 -1.40 -14.11
N PHE A 108 32.88 -1.18 -15.30
CA PHE A 108 33.63 -0.81 -16.51
C PHE A 108 33.24 0.59 -17.02
N ALA A 109 32.46 1.36 -16.25
CA ALA A 109 32.15 2.74 -16.57
C ALA A 109 33.35 3.64 -16.31
N HIS A 110 34.03 4.09 -17.35
CA HIS A 110 35.21 4.94 -17.22
C HIS A 110 34.85 6.28 -16.54
N THR A 111 35.66 6.72 -15.58
CA THR A 111 35.43 7.98 -14.85
C THR A 111 35.35 9.20 -15.77
N ALA A 112 36.07 9.19 -16.90
CA ALA A 112 35.97 10.23 -17.93
C ALA A 112 34.57 10.30 -18.57
N ASP A 113 33.96 9.14 -18.85
CA ASP A 113 32.61 9.05 -19.41
C ASP A 113 31.54 9.38 -18.36
N TRP A 114 31.73 8.95 -17.11
CA TRP A 114 30.89 9.38 -15.99
C TRP A 114 30.88 10.90 -15.87
N ASN A 115 32.07 11.52 -15.77
CA ASN A 115 32.22 12.97 -15.67
C ASN A 115 31.60 13.68 -16.88
N ARG A 116 31.86 13.20 -18.11
CA ARG A 116 31.28 13.78 -19.34
C ARG A 116 29.76 13.71 -19.35
N VAL A 117 29.16 12.58 -18.97
CA VAL A 117 27.71 12.40 -18.92
C VAL A 117 27.07 13.27 -17.83
N VAL A 118 27.68 13.35 -16.63
CA VAL A 118 27.19 14.19 -15.53
C VAL A 118 27.31 15.67 -15.89
N SER A 119 28.48 16.13 -16.34
CA SER A 119 28.68 17.54 -16.70
C SER A 119 27.69 18.03 -17.76
N ILE A 120 27.48 17.25 -18.83
CA ILE A 120 26.55 17.65 -19.91
C ILE A 120 25.09 17.52 -19.48
N ASN A 121 24.67 16.36 -18.93
CA ASN A 121 23.25 16.11 -18.69
C ASN A 121 22.71 16.77 -17.41
N LEU A 122 23.53 16.91 -16.36
CA LEU A 122 23.13 17.44 -15.06
C LEU A 122 23.68 18.86 -14.84
N THR A 123 25.00 19.04 -14.88
CA THR A 123 25.63 20.34 -14.52
C THR A 123 25.27 21.44 -15.52
N GLY A 124 25.30 21.15 -16.83
CA GLY A 124 24.88 22.10 -17.85
C GLY A 124 23.39 22.46 -17.78
N THR A 125 22.53 21.49 -17.45
CA THR A 125 21.11 21.76 -17.18
C THR A 125 20.94 22.66 -15.97
N PHE A 126 21.71 22.45 -14.90
CA PHE A 126 21.73 23.34 -13.73
C PHE A 126 22.20 24.76 -14.09
N PHE A 127 23.26 24.94 -14.88
CA PHE A 127 23.73 26.26 -15.29
C PHE A 127 22.65 27.03 -16.06
N VAL A 128 22.00 26.39 -17.05
CA VAL A 128 20.93 27.02 -17.83
C VAL A 128 19.69 27.31 -16.97
N LEU A 129 19.28 26.36 -16.13
CA LEU A 129 18.17 26.55 -15.19
C LEU A 129 18.42 27.74 -14.25
N ARG A 130 19.59 27.79 -13.61
CA ARG A 130 19.95 28.84 -12.66
C ARG A 130 20.02 30.21 -13.34
N ALA A 131 20.68 30.31 -14.49
CA ALA A 131 20.80 31.57 -15.24
C ALA A 131 19.43 32.07 -15.71
N THR A 132 18.57 31.19 -16.23
CA THR A 132 17.24 31.57 -16.73
C THR A 132 16.26 31.87 -15.60
N ALA A 133 16.30 31.15 -14.47
CA ALA A 133 15.51 31.47 -13.29
C ALA A 133 15.83 32.87 -12.74
N GLN A 134 17.11 33.26 -12.69
CA GLN A 134 17.55 34.61 -12.29
C GLN A 134 17.07 35.73 -13.23
N VAL A 135 16.67 35.41 -14.47
CA VAL A 135 15.96 36.32 -15.36
C VAL A 135 14.45 36.26 -15.04
N MET A 136 13.85 35.07 -15.09
CA MET A 136 12.40 34.84 -14.91
C MET A 136 11.84 35.45 -13.62
N LEU A 137 12.53 35.31 -12.49
CA LEU A 137 12.13 35.89 -11.19
C LEU A 137 11.92 37.41 -11.23
N LYS A 138 12.53 38.12 -12.17
CA LYS A 138 12.45 39.58 -12.36
C LYS A 138 11.40 40.00 -13.40
N GLN A 139 10.71 39.06 -14.03
CA GLN A 139 9.75 39.33 -15.10
C GLN A 139 8.33 39.42 -14.57
N GLU A 140 7.52 40.28 -15.17
CA GLU A 140 6.08 40.26 -14.89
C GLU A 140 5.40 39.01 -15.49
N PRO A 141 4.47 38.38 -14.74
CA PRO A 141 3.77 37.18 -15.20
C PRO A 141 2.99 37.38 -16.50
N ILE A 142 3.02 36.38 -17.38
CA ILE A 142 2.06 36.28 -18.47
C ILE A 142 0.83 35.50 -18.01
N ARG A 143 -0.35 36.08 -18.23
CA ARG A 143 -1.63 35.37 -18.09
C ARG A 143 -1.78 34.35 -19.22
N SER A 144 -2.42 33.21 -18.92
CA SER A 144 -2.71 32.18 -19.91
C SER A 144 -3.73 32.67 -20.94
N SER A 145 -3.49 32.35 -22.21
CA SER A 145 -4.46 32.52 -23.30
C SER A 145 -5.69 31.61 -23.16
N ILE A 146 -5.62 30.61 -22.26
CA ILE A 146 -6.70 29.70 -21.89
C ILE A 146 -7.31 30.18 -20.57
N ASN A 147 -8.54 30.68 -20.66
CA ASN A 147 -9.38 31.10 -19.55
C ASN A 147 -8.79 32.21 -18.65
N GLY A 148 -7.80 32.98 -19.13
CA GLY A 148 -7.32 34.23 -18.52
C GLY A 148 -6.57 34.09 -17.19
N ARG A 149 -6.32 32.86 -16.73
CA ARG A 149 -5.70 32.54 -15.43
C ARG A 149 -4.30 33.15 -15.28
N GLU A 150 -3.94 33.56 -14.06
CA GLU A 150 -2.63 34.16 -13.70
C GLU A 150 -1.65 33.07 -13.24
N LEU A 151 -0.56 32.81 -13.97
CA LEU A 151 0.06 31.48 -13.92
C LEU A 151 1.58 31.35 -14.07
N GLN A 152 2.31 32.28 -14.69
CA GLN A 152 3.76 32.10 -14.86
C GLN A 152 4.55 33.40 -15.11
N ARG A 153 5.61 33.62 -14.32
CA ARG A 153 6.76 34.46 -14.70
C ARG A 153 7.68 33.74 -15.70
N GLY A 154 7.66 32.41 -15.68
CA GLY A 154 8.29 31.54 -16.67
C GLY A 154 8.08 30.05 -16.36
N SER A 155 8.42 29.19 -17.33
CA SER A 155 8.37 27.74 -17.17
C SER A 155 9.64 27.07 -17.71
N ILE A 156 10.17 26.11 -16.95
CA ILE A 156 11.40 25.36 -17.27
C ILE A 156 11.06 23.88 -17.37
N VAL A 157 11.40 23.25 -18.49
CA VAL A 157 11.19 21.83 -18.77
C VAL A 157 12.55 21.15 -18.94
N ASN A 158 12.94 20.35 -17.95
CA ASN A 158 14.19 19.60 -17.94
C ASN A 158 14.03 18.23 -18.59
N PHE A 159 14.93 17.84 -19.50
CA PHE A 159 14.92 16.49 -20.05
C PHE A 159 15.57 15.50 -19.09
N SER A 160 14.72 14.74 -18.40
CA SER A 160 15.09 13.46 -17.79
C SER A 160 15.07 12.36 -18.87
N SER A 161 14.57 11.17 -18.53
CA SER A 161 14.34 10.01 -19.43
C SER A 161 13.46 9.01 -18.67
N ILE A 162 12.94 7.97 -19.33
CA ILE A 162 12.59 6.74 -18.60
C ILE A 162 13.74 6.25 -17.70
N GLN A 163 15.00 6.48 -18.08
CA GLN A 163 16.17 6.21 -17.25
C GLN A 163 16.34 7.15 -16.04
N GLY A 164 15.44 8.11 -15.83
CA GLY A 164 15.33 8.90 -14.60
C GLY A 164 14.31 8.38 -13.59
N VAL A 165 13.50 7.39 -13.97
CA VAL A 165 12.48 6.77 -13.10
C VAL A 165 12.62 5.25 -12.97
N VAL A 166 13.37 4.61 -13.86
CA VAL A 166 13.76 3.18 -13.78
C VAL A 166 15.21 3.01 -14.23
N GLY A 167 15.89 1.96 -13.75
CA GLY A 167 17.23 1.61 -14.22
C GLY A 167 17.21 0.87 -15.56
N ILE A 168 18.20 1.11 -16.42
CA ILE A 168 18.46 0.30 -17.63
C ILE A 168 19.92 -0.19 -17.63
N PRO A 169 20.18 -1.49 -17.83
CA PRO A 169 21.54 -2.05 -17.83
C PRO A 169 22.49 -1.35 -18.81
N LEU A 170 23.78 -1.36 -18.43
CA LEU A 170 24.92 -0.75 -19.12
C LEU A 170 24.95 0.80 -19.15
N SER A 171 23.88 1.51 -18.77
CA SER A 171 23.80 2.99 -18.85
C SER A 171 23.91 3.68 -17.48
N THR A 172 24.81 3.23 -16.60
CA THR A 172 24.93 3.66 -15.19
C THR A 172 25.03 5.17 -15.00
N SER A 173 25.96 5.85 -15.69
CA SER A 173 26.14 7.30 -15.56
C SER A 173 24.95 8.10 -16.08
N TYR A 174 24.30 7.63 -17.14
CA TYR A 174 23.13 8.28 -17.72
C TYR A 174 21.88 8.09 -16.82
N THR A 175 21.70 6.89 -16.28
CA THR A 175 20.64 6.59 -15.30
C THR A 175 20.80 7.50 -14.08
N ALA A 176 22.00 7.59 -13.50
CA ALA A 176 22.28 8.46 -12.36
C ALA A 176 22.01 9.95 -12.67
N ALA A 177 22.54 10.47 -13.78
CA ALA A 177 22.35 11.87 -14.17
C ALA A 177 20.88 12.21 -14.45
N LYS A 178 20.10 11.31 -15.09
CA LYS A 178 18.68 11.55 -15.38
C LYS A 178 17.76 11.37 -14.16
N HIS A 179 18.13 10.55 -13.16
CA HIS A 179 17.47 10.56 -11.85
C HIS A 179 17.75 11.88 -11.11
N ALA A 180 19.01 12.34 -11.09
CA ALA A 180 19.40 13.59 -10.45
C ALA A 180 18.67 14.82 -11.03
N ILE A 181 18.35 14.82 -12.34
CA ILE A 181 17.50 15.85 -12.97
C ILE A 181 16.09 15.94 -12.36
N ILE A 182 15.49 14.83 -11.91
CA ILE A 182 14.18 14.86 -11.25
C ILE A 182 14.31 15.43 -9.83
N GLY A 183 15.42 15.13 -9.12
CA GLY A 183 15.74 15.76 -7.84
C GLY A 183 15.93 17.27 -7.96
N LEU A 184 16.76 17.72 -8.91
CA LEU A 184 16.99 19.13 -9.22
C LEU A 184 15.68 19.85 -9.59
N THR A 185 14.84 19.22 -10.41
CA THR A 185 13.53 19.75 -10.80
C THR A 185 12.63 19.99 -9.59
N ARG A 186 12.57 19.03 -8.66
CA ARG A 186 11.73 19.12 -7.45
C ARG A 186 12.23 20.16 -6.45
N SER A 187 13.54 20.23 -6.21
CA SER A 187 14.10 21.30 -5.35
C SER A 187 13.76 22.67 -5.94
N ALA A 188 14.14 22.90 -7.19
CA ALA A 188 13.95 24.20 -7.84
C ALA A 188 12.47 24.59 -8.05
N SER A 189 11.54 23.62 -8.05
CA SER A 189 10.11 23.93 -8.03
C SER A 189 9.63 24.40 -6.65
N GLU A 190 10.07 23.77 -5.55
CA GLU A 190 9.73 24.25 -4.20
C GLU A 190 10.36 25.63 -3.93
N ASP A 191 11.59 25.85 -4.42
CA ASP A 191 12.34 27.10 -4.27
C ASP A 191 11.64 28.32 -4.91
N TYR A 192 10.86 28.13 -5.99
CA TYR A 192 10.35 29.24 -6.83
C TYR A 192 8.87 29.17 -7.26
N ALA A 193 8.09 28.20 -6.76
CA ALA A 193 6.67 28.07 -7.14
C ALA A 193 5.80 29.25 -6.69
N LYS A 194 6.08 29.84 -5.52
CA LYS A 194 5.30 30.97 -4.96
C LYS A 194 5.52 32.25 -5.75
N GLU A 195 6.70 32.39 -6.32
CA GLU A 195 7.14 33.49 -7.19
C GLU A 195 6.55 33.35 -8.60
N GLY A 196 5.98 32.19 -8.95
CA GLY A 196 5.34 31.91 -10.23
C GLY A 196 6.28 31.31 -11.28
N LEU A 197 7.34 30.59 -10.89
CA LEU A 197 8.12 29.76 -11.82
C LEU A 197 7.62 28.32 -11.77
N ARG A 198 7.32 27.74 -12.94
CA ARG A 198 6.87 26.34 -13.05
C ARG A 198 8.00 25.47 -13.60
N ILE A 199 8.65 24.70 -12.75
CA ILE A 199 9.80 23.86 -13.11
C ILE A 199 9.38 22.39 -13.10
N ASN A 200 9.47 21.73 -14.25
CA ASN A 200 9.05 20.35 -14.47
C ASN A 200 10.12 19.55 -15.21
N ALA A 201 10.00 18.23 -15.18
CA ALA A 201 10.80 17.32 -15.98
C ALA A 201 9.91 16.58 -16.98
N ILE A 202 10.44 16.32 -18.17
CA ILE A 202 9.88 15.34 -19.10
C ILE A 202 10.77 14.10 -19.11
N CYS A 203 10.15 12.92 -19.17
CA CYS A 203 10.82 11.62 -19.18
C CYS A 203 10.49 10.86 -20.47
N PRO A 204 11.19 11.12 -21.58
CA PRO A 204 10.94 10.43 -22.84
C PRO A 204 11.33 8.95 -22.79
N GLY A 205 10.55 8.11 -23.48
CA GLY A 205 10.86 6.70 -23.74
C GLY A 205 11.78 6.50 -24.96
N TYR A 206 11.57 5.40 -25.68
CA TYR A 206 12.26 5.12 -26.94
C TYR A 206 11.72 6.02 -28.05
N THR A 207 12.44 7.10 -28.37
CA THR A 207 12.04 8.13 -29.36
C THR A 207 12.93 8.11 -30.61
N GLU A 208 12.37 8.34 -31.80
CA GLU A 208 13.08 8.31 -33.09
C GLU A 208 14.01 9.52 -33.27
N THR A 209 15.25 9.43 -32.78
CA THR A 209 16.19 10.55 -32.75
C THR A 209 17.55 10.13 -33.33
N PRO A 210 18.41 11.07 -33.73
CA PRO A 210 19.79 10.76 -34.12
C PRO A 210 20.61 10.03 -33.04
N MET A 211 20.21 10.08 -31.76
CA MET A 211 20.84 9.33 -30.66
C MET A 211 20.45 7.84 -30.66
N THR A 212 19.31 7.48 -31.26
CA THR A 212 18.75 6.12 -31.32
C THR A 212 18.87 5.47 -32.71
N THR A 213 18.80 6.26 -33.79
CA THR A 213 18.72 5.76 -35.19
C THR A 213 20.02 5.77 -35.98
N LYS A 214 21.03 6.58 -35.61
CA LYS A 214 22.29 6.72 -36.39
C LYS A 214 23.19 5.49 -36.40
N ASN A 215 23.08 4.58 -35.42
CA ASN A 215 23.82 3.34 -35.38
C ASN A 215 22.84 2.17 -35.65
N PRO A 216 23.04 1.37 -36.73
CA PRO A 216 22.14 0.26 -37.08
C PRO A 216 22.00 -0.82 -36.00
N GLU A 217 23.06 -1.12 -35.24
CA GLU A 217 23.03 -2.11 -34.17
C GLU A 217 22.21 -1.59 -32.97
N VAL A 218 22.36 -0.31 -32.64
CA VAL A 218 21.56 0.37 -31.61
C VAL A 218 20.10 0.41 -32.02
N LEU A 219 19.80 0.74 -33.28
CA LEU A 219 18.45 0.76 -33.82
C LEU A 219 17.80 -0.64 -33.77
N LYS A 220 18.51 -1.69 -34.19
CA LYS A 220 18.02 -3.07 -34.11
C LYS A 220 17.74 -3.50 -32.66
N ALA A 221 18.69 -3.27 -31.75
CA ALA A 221 18.56 -3.61 -30.33
C ALA A 221 17.47 -2.78 -29.60
N MET A 222 17.09 -1.63 -30.15
CA MET A 222 15.91 -0.88 -29.71
C MET A 222 14.64 -1.50 -30.27
N GLN A 223 14.57 -1.85 -31.56
CA GLN A 223 13.38 -2.45 -32.19
C GLN A 223 12.94 -3.74 -31.48
N GLU A 224 13.90 -4.59 -31.10
CA GLU A 224 13.68 -5.81 -30.32
C GLU A 224 13.14 -5.54 -28.90
N ARG A 225 13.50 -4.40 -28.28
CA ARG A 225 12.95 -3.96 -26.98
C ARG A 225 11.60 -3.26 -27.10
N ILE A 226 11.35 -2.57 -28.20
CA ILE A 226 10.11 -1.82 -28.42
C ILE A 226 8.92 -2.78 -28.51
N THR A 227 9.03 -3.82 -29.34
CA THR A 227 7.97 -4.84 -29.50
C THR A 227 7.68 -5.62 -28.21
N THR A 228 8.69 -5.85 -27.37
CA THR A 228 8.61 -6.72 -26.17
C THR A 228 8.38 -5.97 -24.85
N ALA A 229 8.68 -4.68 -24.78
CA ALA A 229 8.60 -3.88 -23.54
C ALA A 229 7.71 -2.64 -23.63
N VAL A 230 7.56 -1.98 -24.78
CA VAL A 230 6.69 -0.81 -24.93
C VAL A 230 5.25 -1.26 -25.23
N PRO A 231 4.23 -0.91 -24.42
CA PRO A 231 2.83 -1.25 -24.71
C PRO A 231 2.33 -0.82 -26.09
N MET A 232 2.68 0.37 -26.55
CA MET A 232 2.31 0.86 -27.89
C MET A 232 3.11 0.22 -29.05
N GLN A 233 4.08 -0.66 -28.77
CA GLN A 233 4.86 -1.43 -29.75
C GLN A 233 5.56 -0.64 -30.88
N ARG A 234 5.73 0.67 -30.72
CA ARG A 234 6.46 1.56 -31.62
C ARG A 234 7.36 2.52 -30.83
N MET A 235 8.26 3.21 -31.54
CA MET A 235 8.92 4.40 -30.99
C MET A 235 7.93 5.57 -30.90
N GLY A 236 8.22 6.51 -30.00
CA GLY A 236 7.62 7.84 -30.05
C GLY A 236 8.27 8.67 -31.15
N ALA A 237 7.50 9.46 -31.88
CA ALA A 237 8.06 10.51 -32.73
C ALA A 237 8.62 11.65 -31.85
N PRO A 238 9.70 12.35 -32.25
CA PRO A 238 10.19 13.56 -31.55
C PRO A 238 9.10 14.60 -31.29
N GLU A 239 8.15 14.71 -32.21
CA GLU A 239 6.99 15.61 -32.17
C GLU A 239 6.04 15.26 -31.01
N GLU A 240 5.80 13.99 -30.71
CA GLU A 240 4.95 13.58 -29.57
C GLU A 240 5.58 13.96 -28.22
N ILE A 241 6.91 13.94 -28.14
CA ILE A 241 7.63 14.43 -26.97
C ILE A 241 7.57 15.97 -26.91
N ALA A 242 7.69 16.64 -28.05
CA ALA A 242 7.58 18.10 -28.15
C ALA A 242 6.19 18.63 -27.78
N ASP A 243 5.12 17.93 -28.15
CA ASP A 243 3.75 18.26 -27.71
C ASP A 243 3.59 18.09 -26.17
N GLY A 244 4.30 17.11 -25.57
CA GLY A 244 4.43 16.97 -24.11
C GLY A 244 5.20 18.12 -23.43
N VAL A 245 6.26 18.63 -24.07
CA VAL A 245 6.97 19.85 -23.62
C VAL A 245 6.06 21.07 -23.73
N LEU A 246 5.35 21.23 -24.86
CA LEU A 246 4.39 22.32 -25.07
C LEU A 246 3.27 22.31 -24.02
N TYR A 247 2.76 21.13 -23.65
CA TYR A 247 1.82 21.02 -22.53
C TYR A 247 2.44 21.59 -21.24
N LEU A 248 3.64 21.15 -20.85
CA LEU A 248 4.33 21.59 -19.63
C LEU A 248 4.70 23.08 -19.62
N SER A 249 5.02 23.66 -20.78
CA SER A 249 5.32 25.10 -20.91
C SER A 249 4.06 25.97 -21.07
N GLY A 250 2.98 25.42 -21.63
CA GLY A 250 1.73 26.11 -21.92
C GLY A 250 0.81 26.33 -20.71
N GLY A 251 -0.22 27.15 -20.91
CA GLY A 251 -1.24 27.45 -19.91
C GLY A 251 -2.19 26.30 -19.57
N ARG A 252 -2.03 25.12 -20.21
CA ARG A 252 -2.76 23.88 -19.87
C ARG A 252 -2.21 23.14 -18.66
N SER A 253 -0.90 23.23 -18.38
CA SER A 253 -0.23 22.59 -17.24
C SER A 253 -0.04 23.56 -16.08
N SER A 254 -0.89 24.58 -15.98
CA SER A 254 -0.58 25.78 -15.22
C SER A 254 -0.53 25.61 -13.70
N PHE A 255 -1.08 24.52 -13.18
CA PHE A 255 -1.00 24.11 -11.77
C PHE A 255 -0.07 22.88 -11.60
N VAL A 256 0.82 22.64 -12.57
CA VAL A 256 1.80 21.56 -12.60
C VAL A 256 3.20 22.17 -12.46
N THR A 257 3.85 21.85 -11.35
CA THR A 257 5.27 22.13 -11.04
C THR A 257 5.84 20.91 -10.30
N GLY A 258 7.16 20.78 -10.19
CA GLY A 258 7.86 19.67 -9.53
C GLY A 258 7.65 18.28 -10.13
N SER A 259 6.91 18.20 -11.25
CA SER A 259 6.38 16.96 -11.79
C SER A 259 7.29 16.36 -12.85
N ALA A 260 7.34 15.03 -12.92
CA ALA A 260 8.07 14.28 -13.94
C ALA A 260 7.08 13.60 -14.89
N LEU A 261 6.78 14.26 -16.01
CA LEU A 261 5.83 13.75 -17.00
C LEU A 261 6.49 12.66 -17.86
N VAL A 262 6.02 11.42 -17.74
CA VAL A 262 6.53 10.29 -18.52
C VAL A 262 5.80 10.19 -19.86
N VAL A 263 6.55 10.16 -20.96
CA VAL A 263 6.03 10.07 -22.33
C VAL A 263 6.79 8.95 -23.06
N ASP A 264 6.34 7.71 -22.84
CA ASP A 264 7.13 6.51 -23.13
C ASP A 264 6.36 5.34 -23.78
N GLY A 265 5.12 5.59 -24.23
CA GLY A 265 4.23 4.56 -24.78
C GLY A 265 3.79 3.51 -23.75
N GLY A 266 3.93 3.79 -22.45
CA GLY A 266 3.56 2.93 -21.31
C GLY A 266 4.68 2.01 -20.79
N TYR A 267 5.92 2.18 -21.25
CA TYR A 267 7.07 1.33 -20.90
C TYR A 267 7.27 1.20 -19.37
N THR A 268 7.23 2.31 -18.64
CA THR A 268 7.37 2.37 -17.17
C THR A 268 6.16 1.76 -16.44
N GLN A 269 4.96 1.87 -17.01
CA GLN A 269 3.75 1.25 -16.45
C GLN A 269 3.75 -0.28 -16.59
N ARG A 270 4.57 -0.84 -17.50
CA ARG A 270 4.91 -2.27 -17.52
C ARG A 270 5.97 -2.69 -16.50
N LEU A 271 6.68 -1.76 -15.86
CA LEU A 271 7.65 -2.08 -14.81
C LEU A 271 7.05 -2.02 -13.41
N SER A 272 6.02 -1.20 -13.18
CA SER A 272 5.15 -1.33 -12.00
C SER A 272 4.31 -2.60 -12.04
N SER A 273 3.79 -2.99 -13.22
CA SER A 273 2.95 -4.19 -13.36
C SER A 273 3.71 -5.51 -13.59
N ARG A 274 4.97 -5.51 -14.07
CA ARG A 274 5.82 -6.74 -14.07
C ARG A 274 6.42 -7.08 -12.70
N LEU A 275 6.12 -6.30 -11.66
CA LEU A 275 6.24 -6.72 -10.26
C LEU A 275 5.03 -7.57 -9.81
N MET A 276 4.05 -7.82 -10.70
CA MET A 276 3.08 -8.90 -10.60
C MET A 276 3.40 -9.96 -11.68
N HIS A 277 3.61 -11.21 -11.27
CA HIS A 277 3.86 -12.41 -12.10
C HIS A 277 5.13 -12.44 -13.00
N PRO A 278 6.21 -13.13 -12.60
CA PRO A 278 7.30 -13.58 -13.49
C PRO A 278 6.88 -14.78 -14.37
N GLY A 279 5.69 -14.72 -14.98
CA GLY A 279 5.01 -15.88 -15.58
C GLY A 279 5.42 -16.23 -17.02
N LEU A 280 5.36 -15.24 -17.93
CA LEU A 280 5.02 -15.43 -19.35
C LEU A 280 6.03 -14.84 -20.36
N ALA A 281 7.33 -14.85 -20.04
CA ALA A 281 8.39 -14.35 -20.93
C ALA A 281 9.16 -15.46 -21.70
N GLN A 282 8.73 -16.73 -21.58
CA GLN A 282 9.29 -17.87 -22.31
C GLN A 282 8.17 -18.78 -22.83
N LEU A 283 7.85 -18.64 -24.11
CA LEU A 283 7.26 -19.61 -25.05
C LEU A 283 6.81 -18.81 -26.28
N GLY A 284 7.58 -18.85 -27.37
CA GLY A 284 7.35 -17.95 -28.52
C GLY A 284 8.04 -18.30 -29.84
N GLU A 285 9.13 -19.08 -29.81
CA GLU A 285 9.78 -19.59 -31.04
C GLU A 285 9.88 -21.12 -31.04
N ARG A 286 8.87 -21.76 -31.64
CA ARG A 286 9.05 -23.01 -32.39
C ARG A 286 8.37 -22.85 -33.73
N GLN A 287 9.14 -23.02 -34.80
CA GLN A 287 8.64 -22.92 -36.16
C GLN A 287 7.70 -24.09 -36.47
N THR A 288 6.55 -23.77 -37.08
CA THR A 288 5.75 -24.72 -37.85
C THR A 288 5.26 -23.98 -39.09
N GLU A 289 5.86 -24.26 -40.25
CA GLU A 289 5.42 -23.66 -41.52
C GLU A 289 4.03 -24.19 -41.90
N VAL A 290 3.05 -23.30 -42.02
CA VAL A 290 1.82 -23.56 -42.79
C VAL A 290 1.70 -22.46 -43.84
N LYS A 291 2.14 -22.77 -45.06
CA LYS A 291 2.02 -21.87 -46.22
C LYS A 291 0.57 -21.81 -46.70
N LEU A 292 -0.09 -20.67 -46.51
CA LEU A 292 -1.28 -20.29 -47.27
C LEU A 292 -1.05 -18.94 -47.95
N GLN A 293 -1.50 -18.84 -49.20
CA GLN A 293 -1.12 -17.75 -50.11
C GLN A 293 -2.04 -16.52 -49.95
N SER A 294 -1.47 -15.36 -50.23
CA SER A 294 -2.14 -14.06 -50.20
C SER A 294 -3.09 -13.84 -51.38
N SER A 295 -4.27 -13.26 -51.11
CA SER A 295 -4.95 -12.30 -52.00
C SER A 295 -5.95 -11.45 -51.21
N PRO A 296 -6.01 -10.12 -51.39
CA PRO A 296 -6.93 -9.24 -50.67
C PRO A 296 -8.19 -8.92 -51.48
N ASN A 297 -9.31 -8.57 -50.81
CA ASN A 297 -10.16 -7.45 -51.25
C ASN A 297 -11.34 -7.05 -50.32
N GLN A 298 -11.79 -5.81 -50.55
CA GLN A 298 -13.13 -5.23 -50.33
C GLN A 298 -13.60 -4.77 -48.93
N VAL A 299 -14.51 -3.79 -49.01
CA VAL A 299 -14.97 -2.85 -47.96
C VAL A 299 -16.44 -2.54 -48.20
N THR A 300 -17.27 -2.65 -47.15
CA THR A 300 -18.58 -1.97 -46.91
C THR A 300 -18.97 -2.31 -45.46
N SER A 301 -19.29 -1.40 -44.53
CA SER A 301 -20.22 -0.24 -44.46
C SER A 301 -21.62 -0.63 -43.97
N GLU A 302 -22.21 0.24 -43.14
CA GLU A 302 -23.49 0.06 -42.40
C GLU A 302 -23.43 -0.96 -41.23
N GLY A 303 -24.25 -0.85 -40.17
CA GLY A 303 -25.10 0.29 -39.81
C GLY A 303 -26.27 -0.05 -38.86
N ARG A 304 -26.18 0.43 -37.60
CA ARG A 304 -27.22 0.44 -36.54
C ARG A 304 -27.38 -0.81 -35.67
N ILE A 305 -28.00 -0.55 -34.51
CA ILE A 305 -28.27 -1.45 -33.38
C ILE A 305 -29.76 -1.79 -33.38
N PHE A 306 -30.13 -3.02 -33.05
CA PHE A 306 -31.40 -3.34 -32.38
C PHE A 306 -31.25 -4.56 -31.48
N PHE A 307 -31.77 -4.48 -30.25
CA PHE A 307 -32.08 -5.65 -29.42
C PHE A 307 -33.45 -6.20 -29.81
N LEU A 308 -33.61 -7.52 -29.81
CA LEU A 308 -34.70 -8.21 -29.10
C LEU A 308 -34.45 -9.73 -29.03
N THR A 309 -35.26 -10.41 -28.22
CA THR A 309 -35.05 -11.78 -27.71
C THR A 309 -35.97 -12.83 -28.34
N GLU A 310 -35.71 -14.08 -27.97
CA GLU A 310 -36.64 -15.23 -27.85
C GLU A 310 -36.67 -16.35 -28.91
N VAL A 311 -36.60 -17.57 -28.36
CA VAL A 311 -37.30 -18.82 -28.73
C VAL A 311 -36.99 -19.44 -30.12
N SER A 312 -35.97 -20.30 -30.08
CA SER A 312 -35.85 -21.62 -30.72
C SER A 312 -37.00 -22.15 -31.59
N ASN A 313 -36.67 -22.71 -32.77
CA ASN A 313 -37.28 -23.97 -33.21
C ASN A 313 -36.48 -24.76 -34.28
N PHE A 314 -36.79 -26.06 -34.33
CA PHE A 314 -36.55 -27.06 -35.39
C PHE A 314 -35.12 -27.42 -35.86
N CYS A 315 -34.80 -28.71 -35.69
CA CYS A 315 -33.81 -29.43 -36.48
C CYS A 315 -34.41 -29.93 -37.82
N ALA A 316 -33.57 -30.13 -38.86
CA ALA A 316 -33.36 -31.42 -39.53
C ALA A 316 -32.92 -31.30 -41.01
N SER A 317 -31.78 -31.90 -41.38
CA SER A 317 -31.65 -32.67 -42.65
C SER A 317 -30.48 -33.67 -42.61
N PHE A 318 -30.79 -34.95 -42.88
CA PHE A 318 -30.09 -35.96 -43.71
C PHE A 318 -28.64 -35.71 -44.21
N SER A 319 -27.74 -36.70 -44.31
CA SER A 319 -27.84 -38.15 -43.97
C SER A 319 -26.54 -38.95 -44.21
N THR A 320 -26.43 -40.14 -43.57
CA THR A 320 -25.68 -41.38 -44.00
C THR A 320 -24.16 -41.30 -44.19
N SER A 321 -23.34 -42.31 -43.83
CA SER A 321 -23.52 -43.66 -43.24
C SER A 321 -22.16 -44.09 -42.58
N THR A 322 -21.89 -45.29 -42.03
CA THR A 322 -22.60 -46.60 -42.03
C THR A 322 -22.61 -47.26 -40.63
N GLN A 323 -21.86 -48.35 -40.38
CA GLN A 323 -22.01 -49.22 -39.20
C GLN A 323 -20.69 -49.94 -38.83
N ALA A 324 -20.47 -50.13 -37.52
CA ALA A 324 -19.88 -51.32 -36.84
C ALA A 324 -19.72 -51.03 -35.32
N GLN A 325 -20.81 -50.85 -34.58
CA GLN A 325 -21.34 -51.83 -33.61
C GLN A 325 -20.34 -52.36 -32.56
N GLY A 326 -20.53 -51.93 -31.31
CA GLY A 326 -19.93 -52.47 -30.08
C GLY A 326 -20.51 -51.77 -28.84
N LEU A 327 -21.37 -52.47 -28.08
CA LEU A 327 -21.92 -51.99 -26.80
C LEU A 327 -20.86 -52.18 -25.69
N CYS A 328 -20.80 -51.49 -24.54
CA CYS A 328 -21.55 -50.39 -23.91
C CYS A 328 -20.61 -49.77 -22.82
N SER A 329 -20.93 -48.78 -21.96
CA SER A 329 -22.11 -47.96 -21.63
C SER A 329 -21.66 -46.77 -20.75
N ASN A 330 -22.54 -45.78 -20.51
CA ASN A 330 -22.45 -44.74 -19.46
C ASN A 330 -21.14 -43.93 -19.35
N GLN A 331 -21.12 -42.74 -19.97
CA GLN A 331 -20.61 -41.55 -19.29
C GLN A 331 -21.29 -40.27 -19.82
N SER A 332 -21.46 -39.29 -18.94
CA SER A 332 -22.19 -38.04 -19.20
C SER A 332 -21.36 -36.83 -18.80
N PHE A 333 -21.76 -35.68 -19.34
CA PHE A 333 -21.21 -34.33 -19.12
C PHE A 333 -19.90 -33.94 -19.81
N LYS A 334 -19.90 -32.68 -20.24
CA LYS A 334 -18.77 -31.90 -20.74
C LYS A 334 -18.50 -30.74 -19.77
N MET A 335 -17.33 -30.13 -19.98
CA MET A 335 -16.97 -28.71 -19.79
C MET A 335 -16.22 -28.28 -18.53
N THR A 336 -15.17 -27.50 -18.81
CA THR A 336 -14.57 -26.44 -18.01
C THR A 336 -13.93 -26.82 -16.67
N GLU A 337 -12.81 -27.51 -16.75
CA GLU A 337 -11.68 -27.17 -15.88
C GLU A 337 -11.21 -25.75 -16.23
N LYS A 338 -11.25 -24.83 -15.26
CA LYS A 338 -10.40 -23.63 -15.24
C LYS A 338 -9.26 -23.91 -14.25
N LEU A 339 -8.02 -23.74 -14.71
CA LEU A 339 -6.82 -24.10 -13.95
C LEU A 339 -6.69 -23.26 -12.67
N ASP A 340 -6.59 -23.95 -11.53
CA ASP A 340 -6.10 -23.39 -10.27
C ASP A 340 -4.65 -22.88 -10.44
N HIS A 341 -4.26 -21.88 -9.66
CA HIS A 341 -2.95 -21.22 -9.76
C HIS A 341 -1.98 -21.70 -8.67
N GLY A 342 -1.73 -23.01 -8.69
CA GLY A 342 -0.54 -23.56 -8.03
C GLY A 342 0.75 -22.98 -8.62
N PRO A 343 1.78 -22.68 -7.79
CA PRO A 343 3.06 -22.17 -8.28
C PRO A 343 3.84 -23.22 -9.08
N LYS A 344 4.83 -22.77 -9.88
CA LYS A 344 5.65 -23.58 -10.82
C LYS A 344 6.54 -24.69 -10.18
N VAL A 345 6.28 -25.08 -8.93
CA VAL A 345 7.01 -26.14 -8.18
C VAL A 345 7.01 -27.48 -8.93
N MET A 346 5.88 -27.82 -9.56
CA MET A 346 5.60 -29.16 -10.07
C MET A 346 6.57 -29.67 -11.15
N SER A 347 7.27 -28.80 -11.89
CA SER A 347 8.06 -29.23 -13.07
C SER A 347 9.55 -29.46 -12.82
N VAL A 348 10.12 -29.09 -11.67
CA VAL A 348 11.57 -29.21 -11.41
C VAL A 348 11.89 -30.44 -10.57
N ASN A 349 11.15 -30.64 -9.46
CA ASN A 349 11.34 -31.78 -8.57
C ASN A 349 10.34 -32.94 -8.84
N GLY A 350 9.31 -32.73 -9.66
CA GLY A 350 8.15 -33.64 -9.77
C GLY A 350 8.48 -35.12 -9.99
N GLU A 351 9.38 -35.43 -10.91
CA GLU A 351 9.80 -36.82 -11.20
C GLU A 351 10.58 -37.47 -10.05
N VAL A 352 11.31 -36.67 -9.25
CA VAL A 352 12.16 -37.13 -8.14
C VAL A 352 11.38 -37.18 -6.82
N SER A 353 10.38 -36.30 -6.64
CA SER A 353 9.52 -36.26 -5.46
C SER A 353 8.90 -37.62 -5.14
N ALA A 354 8.45 -38.37 -6.14
CA ALA A 354 7.85 -39.70 -5.96
C ALA A 354 8.86 -40.78 -5.49
N ALA A 355 10.17 -40.56 -5.65
CA ALA A 355 11.22 -41.45 -5.12
C ALA A 355 11.65 -41.06 -3.71
N ILE A 356 11.61 -39.76 -3.37
CA ILE A 356 12.05 -39.23 -2.07
C ILE A 356 10.93 -39.30 -1.02
N TYR A 357 9.71 -38.87 -1.36
CA TYR A 357 8.60 -38.73 -0.41
C TYR A 357 7.79 -40.01 -0.29
N LYS A 358 7.88 -40.66 0.88
CA LYS A 358 6.93 -41.71 1.28
C LYS A 358 5.69 -41.05 1.90
N PRO A 359 4.45 -41.52 1.62
CA PRO A 359 3.24 -40.95 2.20
C PRO A 359 3.28 -40.92 3.73
N LEU A 360 2.76 -39.84 4.33
CA LEU A 360 2.66 -39.67 5.78
C LEU A 360 1.36 -40.27 6.32
N ASP A 361 1.41 -40.80 7.55
CA ASP A 361 0.19 -41.23 8.26
C ASP A 361 -0.55 -40.03 8.86
N ASN A 362 -1.47 -39.48 8.06
CA ASN A 362 -2.35 -38.36 8.45
C ASN A 362 -3.25 -38.66 9.66
N THR A 363 -3.37 -39.93 10.11
CA THR A 363 -4.12 -40.27 11.34
C THR A 363 -3.29 -40.16 12.61
N ARG A 364 -1.96 -40.00 12.48
CA ARG A 364 -1.00 -40.09 13.60
C ARG A 364 -0.22 -38.81 13.89
N GLN A 365 -0.51 -37.69 13.20
CA GLN A 365 0.32 -36.47 13.26
C GLN A 365 1.79 -36.76 12.87
N GLU A 366 1.98 -37.54 11.80
CA GLU A 366 3.30 -37.82 11.26
C GLU A 366 3.84 -36.64 10.45
N ILE A 367 5.13 -36.35 10.62
CA ILE A 367 5.90 -35.32 9.93
C ILE A 367 7.19 -35.93 9.36
N ARG A 368 7.87 -35.22 8.47
CA ARG A 368 9.26 -35.55 8.09
C ARG A 368 10.25 -34.63 8.77
N LEU A 369 11.45 -35.15 9.04
CA LEU A 369 12.57 -34.41 9.58
C LEU A 369 13.78 -34.54 8.65
N LEU A 370 14.45 -33.41 8.43
CA LEU A 370 15.59 -33.24 7.54
C LEU A 370 16.89 -33.36 8.35
N THR A 371 17.64 -34.44 8.17
CA THR A 371 18.97 -34.57 8.75
C THR A 371 19.99 -33.94 7.81
N LEU A 372 20.55 -32.80 8.18
CA LEU A 372 21.65 -32.10 7.48
C LEU A 372 22.98 -32.75 7.89
N LEU A 373 23.69 -33.32 6.91
CA LEU A 373 24.94 -34.04 7.15
C LEU A 373 26.14 -33.08 7.21
N PRO A 374 27.13 -33.34 8.09
CA PRO A 374 28.32 -32.50 8.22
C PRO A 374 29.26 -32.61 7.01
N SER A 375 30.13 -31.61 6.83
CA SER A 375 31.20 -31.65 5.84
C SER A 375 32.31 -30.67 6.20
N ASP A 376 33.57 -31.14 6.18
CA ASP A 376 34.73 -30.30 6.44
C ASP A 376 35.02 -29.33 5.28
N ASP A 377 34.66 -29.72 4.06
CA ASP A 377 34.67 -28.86 2.88
C ASP A 377 33.44 -27.93 2.88
N LYS A 378 33.70 -26.62 2.77
CA LYS A 378 32.66 -25.60 2.67
C LYS A 378 31.93 -25.67 1.33
N ASP A 379 32.65 -25.92 0.24
CA ASP A 379 32.13 -25.84 -1.13
C ASP A 379 31.48 -27.15 -1.58
N ALA A 380 31.75 -28.25 -0.88
CA ALA A 380 31.08 -29.53 -1.07
C ALA A 380 29.55 -29.43 -1.02
N ASN A 381 28.91 -30.06 -2.01
CA ASN A 381 27.46 -30.18 -2.14
C ASN A 381 26.80 -30.63 -0.84
N ILE A 382 25.85 -29.81 -0.37
CA ILE A 382 25.00 -30.09 0.79
C ILE A 382 24.31 -31.44 0.59
N ARG A 383 24.43 -32.31 1.59
CA ARG A 383 23.77 -33.62 1.63
C ARG A 383 22.83 -33.68 2.83
N CYS A 384 21.62 -34.19 2.60
CA CYS A 384 20.61 -34.37 3.61
C CYS A 384 19.90 -35.73 3.44
N THR A 385 19.25 -36.20 4.51
CA THR A 385 18.29 -37.31 4.45
C THR A 385 16.97 -36.91 5.09
N LEU A 386 15.87 -37.55 4.66
CA LEU A 386 14.55 -37.42 5.29
C LEU A 386 14.20 -38.67 6.09
N SER A 387 13.74 -38.47 7.32
CA SER A 387 13.16 -39.50 8.18
C SER A 387 11.71 -39.13 8.55
N HIS A 388 10.88 -40.14 8.85
CA HIS A 388 9.54 -39.91 9.40
C HIS A 388 9.63 -39.83 10.92
N ALA A 389 8.82 -38.96 11.52
CA ALA A 389 8.69 -38.83 12.96
C ALA A 389 7.23 -38.51 13.34
N VAL A 390 6.80 -38.96 14.51
CA VAL A 390 5.43 -38.80 15.00
C VAL A 390 5.44 -37.77 16.13
N LEU A 391 4.53 -36.79 16.08
CA LEU A 391 4.38 -35.79 17.14
C LEU A 391 3.50 -36.30 18.30
N ASN A 392 3.63 -35.65 19.46
CA ASN A 392 2.82 -35.85 20.65
C ASN A 392 2.75 -37.31 21.17
N THR A 393 3.82 -38.10 20.97
CA THR A 393 3.83 -39.52 21.39
C THR A 393 3.96 -39.68 22.91
N PRO A 394 3.41 -40.76 23.52
CA PRO A 394 3.63 -41.07 24.93
C PRO A 394 5.09 -41.30 25.33
N SER A 395 5.95 -41.63 24.35
CA SER A 395 7.41 -41.75 24.51
C SER A 395 8.16 -40.41 24.45
N GLY A 396 7.46 -39.28 24.27
CA GLY A 396 8.03 -37.95 24.07
C GLY A 396 8.03 -37.52 22.60
N ASN A 397 8.42 -36.27 22.37
CA ASN A 397 8.54 -35.69 21.03
C ASN A 397 9.91 -35.96 20.41
N PRO A 398 10.01 -36.04 19.06
CA PRO A 398 11.30 -36.13 18.38
C PRO A 398 12.15 -34.88 18.60
N ALA A 399 13.47 -35.04 18.55
CA ALA A 399 14.44 -33.95 18.76
C ALA A 399 14.82 -33.30 17.42
N TYR A 400 14.41 -32.04 17.21
CA TYR A 400 14.74 -31.24 16.02
C TYR A 400 14.76 -29.73 16.31
N GLU A 401 15.49 -28.97 15.51
CA GLU A 401 15.38 -27.51 15.41
C GLU A 401 14.35 -27.16 14.30
N ALA A 402 13.55 -26.11 14.47
CA ALA A 402 12.74 -25.56 13.37
C ALA A 402 13.50 -24.42 12.66
N LEU A 403 13.11 -24.09 11.42
CA LEU A 403 13.70 -23.02 10.63
C LEU A 403 12.63 -22.09 10.03
N SER A 404 12.46 -20.92 10.64
CA SER A 404 11.61 -19.83 10.15
C SER A 404 12.40 -18.88 9.25
N TYR A 405 12.08 -18.83 7.95
CA TYR A 405 12.84 -18.03 6.97
C TYR A 405 11.98 -17.43 5.85
N VAL A 406 12.55 -16.49 5.10
CA VAL A 406 11.93 -15.96 3.88
C VAL A 406 12.39 -16.80 2.68
N TRP A 407 11.45 -17.42 1.97
CA TRP A 407 11.79 -18.18 0.76
C TRP A 407 12.34 -17.27 -0.36
N GLY A 408 11.81 -16.05 -0.48
CA GLY A 408 12.06 -15.16 -1.62
C GLY A 408 11.12 -15.48 -2.79
N GLU A 409 11.56 -15.19 -4.01
CA GLU A 409 10.93 -15.74 -5.22
C GLU A 409 11.06 -17.28 -5.21
N PRO A 410 10.05 -18.04 -5.65
CA PRO A 410 10.06 -19.51 -5.69
C PRO A 410 10.92 -20.06 -6.85
N ASP A 411 12.19 -19.66 -6.89
CA ASP A 411 13.21 -20.06 -7.87
C ASP A 411 13.95 -21.31 -7.37
N PHE A 412 13.45 -22.51 -7.71
CA PHE A 412 14.04 -23.79 -7.31
C PHE A 412 15.25 -24.12 -8.21
N SER A 413 16.31 -23.32 -8.12
CA SER A 413 17.49 -23.39 -9.00
C SER A 413 18.69 -24.14 -8.42
N GLU A 414 18.78 -24.28 -7.09
CA GLU A 414 20.01 -24.75 -6.45
C GLU A 414 19.94 -26.23 -6.04
N PRO A 415 20.87 -27.08 -6.51
CA PRO A 415 20.85 -28.50 -6.21
C PRO A 415 21.39 -28.81 -4.80
N ILE A 416 20.75 -29.76 -4.13
CA ILE A 416 21.27 -30.50 -2.97
C ILE A 416 21.17 -32.01 -3.27
N ILE A 417 21.86 -32.83 -2.47
CA ILE A 417 21.64 -34.28 -2.44
C ILE A 417 20.68 -34.59 -1.29
N LEU A 418 19.55 -35.22 -1.59
CA LEU A 418 18.48 -35.54 -0.65
C LEU A 418 18.08 -37.01 -0.83
N ASN A 419 18.32 -37.85 0.19
CA ASN A 419 18.17 -39.31 0.08
C ASN A 419 18.90 -39.89 -1.15
N ASP A 420 20.17 -39.47 -1.35
CA ASP A 420 21.03 -39.81 -2.50
C ASP A 420 20.55 -39.38 -3.91
N HIS A 421 19.41 -38.68 -4.01
CA HIS A 421 18.93 -38.07 -5.25
C HIS A 421 19.28 -36.57 -5.32
N THR A 422 19.44 -36.03 -6.53
CA THR A 422 19.52 -34.57 -6.72
C THR A 422 18.13 -33.96 -6.55
N PHE A 423 17.99 -33.00 -5.63
CA PHE A 423 16.76 -32.25 -5.38
C PHE A 423 17.06 -30.75 -5.41
N PHE A 424 16.14 -29.94 -5.96
CA PHE A 424 16.34 -28.50 -6.14
C PHE A 424 15.60 -27.68 -5.09
N ILE A 425 16.26 -26.65 -4.56
CA ILE A 425 15.77 -25.75 -3.52
C ILE A 425 16.02 -24.29 -3.90
N THR A 426 15.46 -23.34 -3.12
CA THR A 426 15.69 -21.91 -3.34
C THR A 426 17.13 -21.51 -2.98
N PRO A 427 17.72 -20.49 -3.65
CA PRO A 427 19.00 -19.90 -3.27
C PRO A 427 19.10 -19.49 -1.79
N SER A 428 18.00 -18.98 -1.23
CA SER A 428 17.88 -18.64 0.19
C SER A 428 18.09 -19.84 1.10
N LEU A 429 17.39 -20.96 0.87
CA LEU A 429 17.56 -22.16 1.67
C LEU A 429 18.92 -22.83 1.43
N LYS A 430 19.44 -22.78 0.20
CA LYS A 430 20.79 -23.23 -0.13
C LYS A 430 21.84 -22.46 0.70
N TYR A 431 21.68 -21.14 0.81
CA TYR A 431 22.55 -20.29 1.63
C TYR A 431 22.45 -20.66 3.11
N ILE A 432 21.25 -20.69 3.68
CA ILE A 432 21.00 -21.03 5.08
C ILE A 432 21.59 -22.39 5.44
N LEU A 433 21.30 -23.44 4.66
CA LEU A 433 21.84 -24.78 4.91
C LEU A 433 23.37 -24.82 4.77
N SER A 434 23.99 -23.98 3.92
CA SER A 434 25.45 -23.87 3.84
C SER A 434 26.08 -23.24 5.09
N CYS A 435 25.36 -22.35 5.77
CA CYS A 435 25.79 -21.72 7.03
C CYS A 435 25.52 -22.61 8.25
N LEU A 436 24.40 -23.35 8.25
CA LEU A 436 24.06 -24.29 9.33
C LEU A 436 24.87 -25.60 9.28
N LYS A 437 25.46 -25.93 8.13
CA LYS A 437 26.37 -27.08 7.91
C LYS A 437 27.57 -27.01 8.87
N GLN A 438 27.54 -27.81 9.92
CA GLN A 438 28.61 -27.88 10.91
C GLN A 438 29.88 -28.54 10.31
N ARG A 439 31.04 -28.13 10.85
CA ARG A 439 32.31 -28.84 10.69
C ARG A 439 32.40 -29.96 11.74
N TYR A 440 33.02 -31.08 11.40
CA TYR A 440 33.08 -32.29 12.21
C TYR A 440 31.72 -32.98 12.46
N ASP A 441 31.74 -34.18 13.07
CA ASP A 441 30.69 -35.23 13.05
C ASP A 441 29.28 -34.90 13.60
N GLN A 442 28.95 -33.64 13.88
CA GLN A 442 27.60 -33.25 14.34
C GLN A 442 26.66 -33.01 13.16
N GLN A 443 25.78 -33.98 12.90
CA GLN A 443 24.59 -33.80 12.07
C GLN A 443 23.53 -32.96 12.80
N ARG A 444 22.83 -32.07 12.08
CA ARG A 444 21.65 -31.36 12.60
C ARG A 444 20.36 -32.02 12.12
N VAL A 445 19.37 -32.14 12.99
CA VAL A 445 18.01 -32.56 12.61
C VAL A 445 17.13 -31.33 12.60
N LEU A 446 16.60 -30.99 11.43
CA LEU A 446 15.82 -29.79 11.16
C LEU A 446 14.39 -30.15 10.73
N TRP A 447 13.42 -29.29 11.04
CA TRP A 447 12.17 -29.19 10.30
C TRP A 447 12.21 -27.93 9.43
N VAL A 448 11.95 -28.10 8.13
CA VAL A 448 11.98 -27.05 7.11
C VAL A 448 10.80 -27.27 6.17
N ASP A 449 9.86 -26.33 6.13
CA ASP A 449 8.62 -26.41 5.35
C ASP A 449 8.83 -26.80 3.88
N ALA A 450 9.82 -26.20 3.22
CA ALA A 450 10.14 -26.39 1.80
C ALA A 450 10.68 -27.79 1.43
N ILE A 451 11.07 -28.63 2.40
CA ILE A 451 11.64 -29.97 2.17
C ILE A 451 10.96 -31.06 3.01
N CYS A 452 10.35 -30.74 4.15
CA CYS A 452 9.68 -31.74 5.00
C CYS A 452 8.26 -32.04 4.52
N ILE A 453 7.59 -31.03 3.96
CA ILE A 453 6.30 -31.13 3.28
C ILE A 453 6.54 -31.38 1.79
N ASN A 454 5.83 -32.33 1.19
CA ASN A 454 5.82 -32.54 -0.25
C ASN A 454 5.07 -31.39 -0.94
N GLN A 455 5.80 -30.36 -1.37
CA GLN A 455 5.23 -29.13 -1.97
C GLN A 455 4.48 -29.36 -3.30
N SER A 456 4.53 -30.56 -3.87
CA SER A 456 3.75 -30.97 -5.05
C SER A 456 2.41 -31.64 -4.70
N ASP A 457 2.16 -31.95 -3.43
CA ASP A 457 0.94 -32.60 -2.94
C ASP A 457 0.10 -31.59 -2.13
N VAL A 458 -1.11 -31.30 -2.63
CA VAL A 458 -2.01 -30.31 -2.02
C VAL A 458 -2.72 -30.85 -0.78
N GLU A 459 -3.00 -32.16 -0.73
CA GLU A 459 -3.64 -32.80 0.42
C GLU A 459 -2.64 -32.94 1.58
N GLU A 460 -1.41 -33.39 1.29
CA GLU A 460 -0.35 -33.45 2.29
C GLU A 460 -0.02 -32.05 2.81
N ARG A 461 0.12 -31.04 1.93
CA ARG A 461 0.35 -29.65 2.37
C ARG A 461 -0.80 -29.13 3.22
N GLY A 462 -2.05 -29.40 2.83
CA GLY A 462 -3.23 -29.04 3.62
C GLY A 462 -3.20 -29.67 5.03
N HIS A 463 -2.88 -30.95 5.12
CA HIS A 463 -2.76 -31.65 6.40
C HIS A 463 -1.60 -31.15 7.25
N GLN A 464 -0.39 -31.01 6.69
CA GLN A 464 0.78 -30.52 7.41
C GLN A 464 0.59 -29.06 7.90
N VAL A 465 -0.16 -28.23 7.17
CA VAL A 465 -0.57 -26.90 7.65
C VAL A 465 -1.41 -26.99 8.94
N THR A 466 -2.29 -27.99 9.08
CA THR A 466 -3.04 -28.18 10.34
C THR A 466 -2.16 -28.58 11.53
N LEU A 467 -0.97 -29.15 11.27
CA LEU A 467 0.01 -29.55 12.30
C LEU A 467 1.02 -28.45 12.64
N MET A 468 0.98 -27.27 12.01
CA MET A 468 1.96 -26.19 12.23
C MET A 468 2.04 -25.75 13.70
N ARG A 469 0.94 -25.87 14.45
CA ARG A 469 0.92 -25.62 15.89
C ARG A 469 1.79 -26.62 16.65
N GLU A 470 1.59 -27.90 16.40
CA GLU A 470 2.28 -29.01 17.05
C GLU A 470 3.75 -29.09 16.60
N ILE A 471 4.05 -28.73 15.36
CA ILE A 471 5.42 -28.66 14.82
C ILE A 471 6.23 -27.59 15.57
N TYR A 472 5.75 -26.35 15.62
CA TYR A 472 6.52 -25.27 16.24
C TYR A 472 6.49 -25.29 17.77
N SER A 473 5.43 -25.82 18.41
CA SER A 473 5.41 -25.96 19.88
C SER A 473 6.29 -27.11 20.42
N ASN A 474 6.54 -28.15 19.61
CA ASN A 474 7.32 -29.33 20.03
C ASN A 474 8.79 -29.34 19.56
N CYS A 475 9.24 -28.36 18.76
CA CYS A 475 10.65 -28.25 18.37
C CYS A 475 11.54 -27.91 19.58
N GLN A 476 12.83 -28.24 19.54
CA GLN A 476 13.77 -27.91 20.62
C GLN A 476 14.03 -26.41 20.72
N ARG A 477 14.10 -25.75 19.55
CA ARG A 477 14.11 -24.30 19.35
C ARG A 477 13.75 -24.02 17.90
N ASP A 478 13.28 -22.81 17.63
CA ASP A 478 13.18 -22.28 16.29
C ASP A 478 14.35 -21.33 15.96
N ILE A 479 14.78 -21.37 14.69
CA ILE A 479 15.82 -20.53 14.09
C ILE A 479 15.13 -19.51 13.20
N ALA A 480 15.03 -18.27 13.66
CA ALA A 480 14.61 -17.11 12.89
C ALA A 480 15.77 -16.60 12.04
N TRP A 481 15.80 -16.95 10.75
CA TRP A 481 16.91 -16.55 9.88
C TRP A 481 16.75 -15.12 9.36
N LEU A 482 17.64 -14.23 9.82
CA LEU A 482 17.71 -12.83 9.41
C LEU A 482 18.56 -12.70 8.14
N ASP A 483 17.92 -12.93 6.99
CA ASP A 483 18.53 -12.71 5.69
C ASP A 483 18.65 -11.19 5.37
N PRO A 484 19.86 -10.65 5.11
CA PRO A 484 20.05 -9.23 4.80
C PRO A 484 19.85 -8.87 3.30
N MET A 485 19.71 -9.89 2.45
CA MET A 485 19.63 -9.75 0.99
C MET A 485 18.20 -9.83 0.47
N ILE A 486 17.36 -10.71 1.02
CA ILE A 486 16.00 -10.94 0.54
C ILE A 486 15.14 -9.69 0.75
N GLY A 487 14.86 -8.99 -0.34
CA GLY A 487 14.17 -7.70 -0.37
C GLY A 487 14.88 -6.62 -1.19
N ARG A 488 16.16 -6.81 -1.51
CA ARG A 488 16.92 -5.91 -2.39
C ARG A 488 16.35 -5.98 -3.80
N LYS A 489 16.00 -4.83 -4.36
CA LYS A 489 15.39 -4.72 -5.69
C LYS A 489 16.44 -4.92 -6.78
N ASN A 490 16.02 -5.49 -7.91
CA ASN A 490 16.75 -5.59 -9.18
C ASN A 490 17.86 -6.66 -9.31
N ALA A 491 17.92 -7.66 -8.42
CA ALA A 491 18.74 -8.87 -8.59
C ALA A 491 17.88 -10.12 -8.39
N LYS A 492 18.23 -11.28 -9.00
CA LYS A 492 17.56 -12.55 -8.66
C LYS A 492 18.07 -13.07 -7.33
N ALA A 493 17.27 -13.91 -6.66
CA ALA A 493 17.66 -14.57 -5.42
C ALA A 493 19.00 -15.33 -5.54
N ARG A 494 19.29 -15.92 -6.71
CA ARG A 494 20.58 -16.57 -6.99
C ARG A 494 21.76 -15.61 -7.07
N ASP A 495 21.55 -14.42 -7.61
CA ASP A 495 22.61 -13.42 -7.81
C ASP A 495 22.97 -12.76 -6.47
N LEU A 496 21.98 -12.56 -5.58
CA LEU A 496 22.13 -11.87 -4.28
C LEU A 496 23.28 -12.41 -3.43
N TYR A 497 23.39 -13.74 -3.29
CA TYR A 497 24.43 -14.39 -2.47
C TYR A 497 25.83 -14.41 -3.13
N SER A 498 25.98 -13.75 -4.29
CA SER A 498 27.25 -13.51 -4.97
C SER A 498 27.64 -12.02 -5.05
N LEU A 499 26.84 -11.12 -4.47
CA LEU A 499 27.13 -9.69 -4.44
C LEU A 499 28.29 -9.38 -3.46
N PRO A 500 29.24 -8.48 -3.81
CA PRO A 500 30.32 -8.07 -2.90
C PRO A 500 29.82 -7.52 -1.56
N ASP A 501 28.70 -6.80 -1.59
CA ASP A 501 28.07 -6.13 -0.45
C ASP A 501 27.63 -7.12 0.66
N LEU A 502 27.54 -8.42 0.38
CA LEU A 502 27.07 -9.44 1.33
C LEU A 502 27.84 -9.42 2.65
N GLU A 503 29.17 -9.34 2.60
CA GLU A 503 29.99 -9.35 3.82
C GLU A 503 29.82 -8.08 4.67
N GLU A 504 29.46 -6.95 4.06
CA GLU A 504 29.16 -5.72 4.80
C GLU A 504 27.77 -5.78 5.44
N GLU A 505 26.77 -6.27 4.73
CA GLU A 505 25.40 -6.36 5.22
C GLU A 505 25.23 -7.41 6.33
N GLU A 506 25.91 -8.56 6.22
CA GLU A 506 26.00 -9.54 7.30
C GLU A 506 26.71 -8.98 8.53
N LYS A 507 27.72 -8.13 8.34
CA LYS A 507 28.41 -7.40 9.42
C LYS A 507 27.49 -6.36 10.09
N TRP A 508 26.62 -5.67 9.37
CA TRP A 508 25.60 -4.79 9.97
C TRP A 508 24.61 -5.56 10.85
N VAL A 509 24.07 -6.69 10.37
CA VAL A 509 23.17 -7.56 11.18
C VAL A 509 23.90 -8.12 12.41
N LYS A 510 25.13 -8.64 12.25
CA LYS A 510 25.96 -9.16 13.34
C LYS A 510 26.26 -8.08 14.39
N ASN A 511 26.60 -6.87 13.96
CA ASN A 511 26.87 -5.76 14.87
C ASN A 511 25.61 -5.33 15.64
N GLY A 512 24.42 -5.34 15.02
CA GLY A 512 23.16 -5.13 15.72
C GLY A 512 22.85 -6.20 16.77
N MET A 513 23.14 -7.47 16.49
CA MET A 513 23.01 -8.56 17.48
C MET A 513 24.00 -8.40 18.64
N ASN A 514 25.25 -8.00 18.37
CA ASN A 514 26.24 -7.69 19.41
C ASN A 514 25.79 -6.49 20.27
N LEU A 515 25.34 -5.41 19.64
CA LEU A 515 24.84 -4.21 20.32
C LEU A 515 23.65 -4.52 21.23
N MET A 516 22.74 -5.41 20.83
CA MET A 516 21.64 -5.85 21.70
C MET A 516 22.08 -6.72 22.88
N ARG A 517 23.14 -7.52 22.74
CA ARG A 517 23.82 -8.16 23.88
C ARG A 517 24.40 -7.12 24.82
N GLU A 518 25.21 -6.20 24.30
CA GLU A 518 25.83 -5.14 25.11
C GLU A 518 24.80 -4.28 25.86
N ILE A 519 23.67 -3.96 25.21
CA ILE A 519 22.55 -3.24 25.85
C ILE A 519 22.02 -4.02 27.05
N ALA A 520 21.82 -5.33 26.93
CA ALA A 520 21.32 -6.16 28.03
C ALA A 520 22.39 -6.50 29.10
N GLU A 521 23.64 -6.69 28.70
CA GLU A 521 24.79 -6.95 29.59
C GLU A 521 25.14 -5.74 30.47
N LYS A 522 24.85 -4.52 30.00
CA LYS A 522 24.90 -3.27 30.81
C LYS A 522 23.75 -3.19 31.83
N ASN A 523 22.93 -4.23 31.93
CA ASN A 523 21.96 -4.51 32.99
C ASN A 523 20.76 -3.54 33.19
N PRO A 524 20.18 -2.90 32.15
CA PRO A 524 18.81 -2.42 32.22
C PRO A 524 17.87 -3.63 32.16
N GLN A 525 17.26 -4.00 33.28
CA GLN A 525 16.40 -5.19 33.33
C GLN A 525 15.06 -4.99 32.62
N THR A 526 14.74 -3.75 32.26
CA THR A 526 13.49 -3.34 31.59
C THR A 526 13.75 -2.25 30.55
N LEU A 527 12.85 -2.13 29.58
CA LEU A 527 12.80 -1.03 28.63
C LEU A 527 12.64 0.33 29.35
N LYS A 528 11.95 0.37 30.49
CA LYS A 528 11.81 1.55 31.36
C LYS A 528 13.14 1.94 32.01
N GLU A 529 13.88 1.01 32.61
CA GLU A 529 15.22 1.28 33.18
C GLU A 529 16.18 1.81 32.11
N LEU A 530 16.11 1.26 30.89
CA LEU A 530 16.85 1.78 29.75
C LEU A 530 16.47 3.25 29.46
N GLN A 531 15.17 3.56 29.37
CA GLN A 531 14.65 4.94 29.15
C GLN A 531 15.07 5.92 30.25
N ASP A 532 15.02 5.50 31.51
CA ASP A 532 15.41 6.36 32.64
C ASP A 532 16.95 6.58 32.65
N GLN A 533 17.76 5.59 32.25
CA GLN A 533 19.22 5.75 32.06
C GLN A 533 19.61 6.65 30.85
N TYR A 534 18.78 6.74 29.79
CA TYR A 534 18.96 7.78 28.76
C TYR A 534 18.77 9.18 29.35
N ARG A 535 17.75 9.37 30.21
CA ARG A 535 17.40 10.67 30.81
C ARG A 535 18.45 11.17 31.80
N GLU A 536 19.02 10.28 32.60
CA GLU A 536 20.12 10.60 33.53
C GLU A 536 21.50 10.68 32.83
N GLY A 537 21.55 10.56 31.50
CA GLY A 537 22.73 10.83 30.68
C GLY A 537 23.69 9.64 30.48
N GLY A 538 23.31 8.44 30.92
CA GLY A 538 24.16 7.24 30.85
C GLY A 538 24.20 6.54 29.48
N TYR A 539 23.18 6.71 28.65
CA TYR A 539 23.09 6.09 27.32
C TYR A 539 22.72 7.11 26.23
N ARG A 540 23.26 6.93 25.02
CA ARG A 540 22.82 7.60 23.77
C ARG A 540 23.06 6.66 22.59
N LEU A 541 22.05 6.44 21.75
CA LEU A 541 22.22 5.72 20.48
C LEU A 541 22.56 6.72 19.39
N PHE A 542 23.83 6.72 18.99
CA PHE A 542 24.29 7.44 17.81
C PHE A 542 23.70 6.81 16.55
N THR A 543 23.74 7.53 15.42
CA THR A 543 23.13 7.12 14.14
C THR A 543 23.52 5.70 13.73
N ASP A 544 24.81 5.36 13.85
CA ASP A 544 25.33 4.03 13.52
C ASP A 544 24.69 2.92 14.37
N SER A 545 24.47 3.19 15.66
CA SER A 545 23.77 2.27 16.56
C SER A 545 22.31 2.07 16.16
N GLN A 546 21.62 3.13 15.72
CA GLN A 546 20.25 3.03 15.21
C GLN A 546 20.19 2.23 13.89
N LEU A 547 21.19 2.40 13.00
CA LEU A 547 21.32 1.63 11.76
C LEU A 547 21.57 0.13 12.04
N MET A 548 22.46 -0.19 12.98
CA MET A 548 22.72 -1.57 13.42
C MET A 548 21.47 -2.26 13.98
N LEU A 549 20.69 -1.59 14.83
CA LEU A 549 19.42 -2.13 15.33
C LEU A 549 18.35 -2.22 14.22
N GLY A 550 18.37 -1.29 13.27
CA GLY A 550 17.52 -1.32 12.08
C GLY A 550 17.78 -2.54 11.19
N ALA A 551 19.06 -2.92 11.00
CA ALA A 551 19.46 -4.11 10.25
C ALA A 551 18.92 -5.42 10.86
N VAL A 552 18.74 -5.48 12.18
CA VAL A 552 18.20 -6.67 12.86
C VAL A 552 16.66 -6.70 12.85
N PHE A 553 15.98 -5.60 13.20
CA PHE A 553 14.53 -5.64 13.50
C PHE A 553 13.62 -4.87 12.53
N ARG A 554 14.17 -4.05 11.62
CA ARG A 554 13.39 -3.20 10.69
C ARG A 554 13.58 -3.56 9.21
N GLN A 555 14.79 -3.97 8.83
CA GLN A 555 15.13 -4.29 7.45
C GLN A 555 14.70 -5.71 7.00
N PRO A 556 14.87 -6.79 7.79
CA PRO A 556 14.60 -8.14 7.30
C PRO A 556 13.12 -8.37 6.99
N ASN A 557 12.82 -8.93 5.82
CA ASN A 557 11.44 -9.27 5.43
C ASN A 557 10.85 -10.44 6.24
N LEU A 558 11.65 -11.12 7.07
CA LEU A 558 11.17 -12.11 8.04
C LEU A 558 10.04 -11.52 8.91
N TRP A 559 10.23 -10.29 9.39
CA TRP A 559 9.28 -9.55 10.22
C TRP A 559 7.98 -9.14 9.53
N ARG A 560 7.85 -9.44 8.22
CA ARG A 560 6.66 -9.14 7.42
C ARG A 560 5.91 -10.37 6.95
N ARG A 561 6.44 -11.60 7.01
CA ARG A 561 5.69 -12.78 6.58
C ARG A 561 4.64 -13.15 7.63
N LEU A 562 3.41 -13.41 7.19
CA LEU A 562 2.32 -13.79 8.08
C LEU A 562 2.57 -15.13 8.81
N TRP A 563 2.93 -16.17 8.05
CA TRP A 563 3.21 -17.52 8.56
C TRP A 563 4.27 -17.51 9.69
N VAL A 564 5.33 -16.73 9.49
CA VAL A 564 6.41 -16.52 10.46
C VAL A 564 5.90 -15.99 11.80
N MET A 565 4.80 -15.23 11.85
CA MET A 565 4.22 -14.79 13.11
C MET A 565 3.68 -15.94 13.96
N GLN A 566 3.14 -16.99 13.32
CA GLN A 566 2.71 -18.21 13.97
C GLN A 566 3.92 -19.01 14.47
N GLU A 567 4.88 -19.25 13.58
CA GLU A 567 6.14 -19.96 13.82
C GLU A 567 6.88 -19.40 15.05
N LEU A 568 7.21 -18.10 15.02
CA LEU A 568 7.95 -17.40 16.07
C LEU A 568 7.15 -17.25 17.38
N SER A 569 5.82 -17.28 17.34
CA SER A 569 4.99 -17.13 18.54
C SER A 569 4.72 -18.45 19.27
N LEU A 570 4.93 -19.59 18.61
CA LEU A 570 4.75 -20.94 19.17
C LEU A 570 6.04 -21.54 19.75
N ALA A 571 7.18 -21.24 19.13
CA ALA A 571 8.46 -21.88 19.46
C ALA A 571 8.82 -21.81 20.96
N PRO A 572 9.06 -22.93 21.67
CA PRO A 572 9.31 -22.92 23.12
C PRO A 572 10.61 -22.17 23.46
N ARG A 573 11.61 -22.24 22.58
CA ARG A 573 12.80 -21.38 22.55
C ARG A 573 12.95 -20.80 21.15
N LEU A 574 13.39 -19.55 21.07
CA LEU A 574 13.56 -18.85 19.80
C LEU A 574 14.94 -18.19 19.73
N THR A 575 15.60 -18.31 18.58
CA THR A 575 16.94 -17.77 18.33
C THR A 575 16.94 -17.03 17.00
N LEU A 576 17.37 -15.76 16.98
CA LEU A 576 17.63 -15.03 15.74
C LEU A 576 19.04 -15.40 15.24
N MET A 577 19.18 -15.74 13.97
CA MET A 577 20.46 -16.16 13.40
C MET A 577 20.74 -15.49 12.05
N SER A 578 22.02 -15.26 11.78
CA SER A 578 22.60 -15.08 10.45
C SER A 578 23.89 -15.93 10.38
N ARG A 579 24.63 -15.89 9.26
CA ARG A 579 25.85 -16.70 9.04
C ARG A 579 26.86 -16.65 10.18
N ASP A 580 27.02 -15.47 10.76
CA ASP A 580 28.11 -15.12 11.67
C ASP A 580 27.59 -14.45 12.96
N GLY A 581 26.28 -14.48 13.21
CA GLY A 581 25.61 -13.88 14.37
C GLY A 581 24.46 -14.73 14.88
N GLU A 582 24.34 -14.82 16.20
CA GLU A 582 23.25 -15.52 16.91
C GLU A 582 22.77 -14.63 18.07
N LEU A 583 21.46 -14.55 18.32
CA LEU A 583 20.86 -13.80 19.43
C LEU A 583 19.66 -14.56 20.02
N SER A 584 19.71 -14.94 21.30
CA SER A 584 18.57 -15.55 21.98
C SER A 584 17.43 -14.56 22.17
N TRP A 585 16.20 -15.00 21.94
CA TRP A 585 14.99 -14.21 22.20
C TRP A 585 14.83 -13.84 23.68
N ASP A 586 15.42 -14.59 24.62
CA ASP A 586 15.37 -14.26 26.05
C ASP A 586 15.95 -12.87 26.35
N VAL A 587 16.90 -12.38 25.54
CA VAL A 587 17.41 -10.99 25.64
C VAL A 587 16.30 -9.96 25.43
N LEU A 588 15.42 -10.21 24.46
CA LEU A 588 14.34 -9.31 24.04
C LEU A 588 13.12 -9.44 24.98
N LYS A 589 12.75 -10.68 25.31
CA LYS A 589 11.74 -11.02 26.31
C LYS A 589 12.04 -10.38 27.67
N ASN A 590 13.29 -10.42 28.12
CA ASN A 590 13.71 -9.79 29.38
C ASN A 590 13.62 -8.26 29.27
N LEU A 591 14.10 -7.63 28.19
CA LEU A 591 13.96 -6.19 27.98
C LEU A 591 12.49 -5.73 28.06
N PHE A 592 11.56 -6.50 27.50
CA PHE A 592 10.13 -6.19 27.56
C PHE A 592 9.41 -6.72 28.82
N LYS A 593 10.10 -7.24 29.86
CA LYS A 593 9.43 -8.00 30.95
C LYS A 593 8.30 -7.21 31.65
N ASP A 594 8.54 -5.93 31.94
CA ASP A 594 7.61 -5.05 32.67
C ASP A 594 6.79 -4.15 31.72
N GLU A 595 6.98 -4.28 30.41
CA GLU A 595 6.16 -3.57 29.42
C GLU A 595 4.75 -4.17 29.35
N PRO A 596 3.69 -3.34 29.42
CA PRO A 596 2.32 -3.83 29.33
C PRO A 596 2.05 -4.50 27.98
N TYR A 597 1.06 -5.40 27.97
CA TYR A 597 0.57 -6.02 26.73
C TYR A 597 0.09 -4.94 25.75
N PHE A 598 0.63 -4.95 24.53
CA PHE A 598 0.22 -4.01 23.48
C PHE A 598 -1.20 -4.36 23.02
N ASP A 599 -2.11 -3.39 23.17
CA ASP A 599 -3.42 -3.39 22.55
C ASP A 599 -3.25 -3.43 21.03
N ALA A 600 -3.63 -4.56 20.41
CA ALA A 600 -3.44 -4.81 18.99
C ALA A 600 -4.17 -3.80 18.10
N PHE A 601 -5.27 -3.22 18.57
CA PHE A 601 -6.22 -2.45 17.75
C PHE A 601 -5.78 -0.99 17.54
N HIS A 602 -5.05 -0.38 18.48
CA HIS A 602 -4.65 1.05 18.44
C HIS A 602 -3.25 1.33 17.86
N MET A 603 -2.57 0.32 17.30
CA MET A 603 -1.19 0.43 16.84
C MET A 603 -1.09 0.87 15.37
N GLY A 604 -0.19 1.80 15.03
CA GLY A 604 0.19 2.10 13.64
C GLY A 604 0.73 3.53 13.48
N ARG A 605 1.53 3.78 12.44
CA ARG A 605 2.12 5.11 12.17
C ARG A 605 1.09 6.23 12.02
N GLU A 606 -0.04 5.91 11.40
CA GLU A 606 -1.12 6.86 11.12
C GLU A 606 -2.13 6.96 12.26
N SER A 607 -1.96 6.21 13.37
CA SER A 607 -2.71 6.52 14.59
C SER A 607 -2.09 7.75 15.25
N SER A 608 -2.90 8.80 15.45
CA SER A 608 -2.50 10.09 16.04
C SER A 608 -2.01 10.01 17.50
N HIS A 609 -1.85 8.80 18.03
CA HIS A 609 -1.41 8.51 19.38
C HIS A 609 -0.03 7.81 19.40
N TYR A 610 0.47 7.35 18.25
CA TYR A 610 1.77 6.70 18.13
C TYR A 610 2.92 7.65 18.48
N HIS A 611 2.84 8.90 18.00
CA HIS A 611 3.87 9.92 18.20
C HIS A 611 3.95 10.48 19.63
N LEU A 612 2.94 10.24 20.49
CA LEU A 612 2.84 10.85 21.82
C LEU A 612 3.70 10.17 22.90
N TYR A 613 3.93 8.86 22.81
CA TYR A 613 4.55 8.07 23.87
C TYR A 613 5.93 7.49 23.52
N TYR A 614 6.35 7.62 22.26
CA TYR A 614 7.32 6.69 21.65
C TYR A 614 8.36 7.37 20.74
N LYS A 615 8.59 8.70 20.88
CA LYS A 615 9.46 9.49 19.98
C LYS A 615 10.89 8.94 19.86
N ASP A 616 11.56 8.59 20.96
CA ASP A 616 13.03 8.43 20.96
C ASP A 616 13.58 6.98 20.90
N PHE A 617 12.75 5.95 21.09
CA PHE A 617 13.23 4.55 21.02
C PHE A 617 12.12 3.52 20.66
N SER A 618 11.22 3.83 19.72
CA SER A 618 10.08 2.92 19.45
C SER A 618 9.47 3.01 18.04
N GLU A 619 10.13 2.32 17.10
CA GLU A 619 9.48 1.70 15.92
C GLU A 619 10.08 0.31 15.68
N VAL A 620 11.41 0.26 15.73
CA VAL A 620 12.27 -0.90 15.46
C VAL A 620 11.83 -2.17 16.22
N PHE A 621 11.27 -2.03 17.42
CA PHE A 621 10.85 -3.17 18.26
C PHE A 621 9.38 -3.57 18.12
N VAL A 622 8.56 -2.89 17.30
CA VAL A 622 7.12 -3.18 17.21
C VAL A 622 6.82 -4.63 16.78
N PRO A 623 7.39 -5.19 15.69
CA PRO A 623 7.14 -6.59 15.33
C PRO A 623 7.56 -7.56 16.44
N ILE A 624 8.66 -7.26 17.11
CA ILE A 624 9.26 -8.07 18.18
C ILE A 624 8.34 -8.11 19.41
N LYS A 625 7.82 -6.96 19.83
CA LYS A 625 6.88 -6.84 20.95
C LYS A 625 5.54 -7.49 20.63
N LEU A 626 5.08 -7.41 19.37
CA LEU A 626 3.85 -8.08 18.93
C LEU A 626 3.93 -9.60 19.07
N ILE A 627 5.05 -10.19 18.65
CA ILE A 627 5.37 -11.62 18.80
C ILE A 627 5.51 -11.97 20.29
N GLU A 628 6.30 -11.21 21.06
CA GLU A 628 6.52 -11.47 22.50
C GLU A 628 5.21 -11.44 23.31
N ASP A 629 4.30 -10.50 23.03
CA ASP A 629 2.99 -10.46 23.68
C ASP A 629 2.10 -11.65 23.29
N GLN A 630 2.22 -12.18 22.07
CA GLN A 630 1.54 -13.42 21.69
C GLN A 630 2.14 -14.63 22.42
N ARG A 631 3.48 -14.73 22.50
CA ARG A 631 4.20 -15.74 23.29
C ARG A 631 3.77 -15.71 24.75
N ARG A 632 3.52 -14.52 25.32
CA ARG A 632 2.98 -14.34 26.68
C ARG A 632 1.56 -14.87 26.82
N LEU A 633 0.66 -14.60 25.88
CA LEU A 633 -0.70 -15.18 25.91
C LEU A 633 -0.68 -16.70 25.87
N MET A 634 0.09 -17.29 24.94
CA MET A 634 0.18 -18.75 24.77
C MET A 634 0.79 -19.44 26.00
N SER A 635 1.80 -18.84 26.62
CA SER A 635 2.45 -19.39 27.83
C SER A 635 1.65 -19.21 29.13
N HIS A 636 0.83 -18.16 29.26
CA HIS A 636 0.06 -17.89 30.49
C HIS A 636 -1.36 -18.47 30.48
N GLY A 637 -1.77 -19.17 29.41
CA GLY A 637 -3.09 -19.81 29.33
C GLY A 637 -4.29 -18.85 29.38
N LYS A 638 -4.08 -17.55 29.13
CA LYS A 638 -5.11 -16.50 29.27
C LYS A 638 -6.18 -16.50 28.16
N GLY A 639 -6.13 -17.50 27.28
CA GLY A 639 -6.85 -17.53 26.01
C GLY A 639 -6.20 -16.62 24.97
N SER A 640 -6.15 -17.08 23.72
CA SER A 640 -5.83 -16.24 22.57
C SER A 640 -6.96 -16.34 21.56
N LYS A 641 -7.51 -15.19 21.17
CA LYS A 641 -8.76 -15.05 20.43
C LYS A 641 -8.47 -14.73 18.97
N LEU A 642 -9.19 -15.36 18.03
CA LEU A 642 -8.95 -15.16 16.59
C LEU A 642 -8.93 -13.67 16.20
N MET A 643 -9.92 -12.89 16.63
CA MET A 643 -9.99 -11.44 16.36
C MET A 643 -8.73 -10.68 16.84
N ASP A 644 -8.19 -11.05 18.00
CA ASP A 644 -7.07 -10.33 18.62
C ASP A 644 -5.75 -10.69 17.91
N VAL A 645 -5.62 -11.95 17.44
CA VAL A 645 -4.51 -12.43 16.62
C VAL A 645 -4.55 -11.84 15.20
N LEU A 646 -5.73 -11.83 14.56
CA LEU A 646 -5.94 -11.27 13.21
C LEU A 646 -5.53 -9.79 13.17
N VAL A 647 -5.95 -8.98 14.15
CA VAL A 647 -5.61 -7.56 14.18
C VAL A 647 -4.16 -7.33 14.57
N ARG A 648 -3.62 -8.12 15.49
CA ARG A 648 -2.21 -8.12 15.91
C ARG A 648 -1.26 -8.27 14.72
N PHE A 649 -1.55 -9.20 13.81
CA PHE A 649 -0.69 -9.52 12.66
C PHE A 649 -1.24 -9.06 11.30
N ARG A 650 -2.29 -8.22 11.27
CA ARG A 650 -2.95 -7.69 10.05
C ARG A 650 -1.99 -7.16 8.98
N GLU A 651 -0.92 -6.49 9.39
CA GLU A 651 0.05 -5.85 8.46
C GLU A 651 0.91 -6.86 7.71
N MET A 652 1.01 -8.10 8.21
CA MET A 652 1.90 -9.09 7.68
C MET A 652 1.38 -9.66 6.36
N GLU A 653 2.31 -9.90 5.46
CA GLU A 653 2.15 -10.26 4.07
C GLU A 653 1.98 -11.78 3.92
N SER A 654 0.95 -12.18 3.17
CA SER A 654 0.73 -13.54 2.68
C SER A 654 0.52 -13.52 1.17
N THR A 655 0.80 -14.65 0.51
CA THR A 655 0.62 -14.77 -0.95
C THR A 655 -0.78 -15.25 -1.32
N ASN A 656 -1.42 -16.04 -0.45
CA ASN A 656 -2.83 -16.41 -0.57
C ASN A 656 -3.65 -15.59 0.48
N PRO A 657 -4.75 -14.92 0.09
CA PRO A 657 -5.60 -14.21 1.04
C PRO A 657 -6.24 -15.11 2.11
N ARG A 658 -6.35 -16.42 1.86
CA ARG A 658 -6.84 -17.40 2.85
C ARG A 658 -5.91 -17.54 4.05
N ASP A 659 -4.61 -17.37 3.84
CA ASP A 659 -3.59 -17.49 4.89
C ASP A 659 -3.81 -16.44 5.99
N LYS A 660 -4.45 -15.29 5.68
CA LYS A 660 -4.87 -14.28 6.67
C LYS A 660 -5.68 -14.87 7.82
N ILE A 661 -6.37 -15.99 7.59
CA ILE A 661 -7.01 -16.80 8.63
C ILE A 661 -6.18 -18.06 8.89
N PHE A 662 -5.94 -18.91 7.90
CA PHE A 662 -5.33 -20.23 8.09
C PHE A 662 -3.93 -20.19 8.72
N GLY A 663 -3.08 -19.23 8.31
CA GLY A 663 -1.73 -19.05 8.83
C GLY A 663 -1.66 -18.44 10.23
N LEU A 664 -2.81 -18.15 10.85
CA LEU A 664 -2.92 -17.66 12.23
C LEU A 664 -3.76 -18.59 13.14
N LEU A 665 -4.43 -19.62 12.62
CA LEU A 665 -5.29 -20.51 13.43
C LEU A 665 -4.53 -21.25 14.54
N GLY A 666 -3.27 -21.63 14.32
CA GLY A 666 -2.44 -22.30 15.34
C GLY A 666 -2.13 -21.43 16.56
N LEU A 667 -2.29 -20.10 16.45
CA LEU A 667 -2.17 -19.15 17.55
C LEU A 667 -3.45 -18.94 18.35
N VAL A 668 -4.57 -19.52 17.93
CA VAL A 668 -5.88 -19.34 18.58
C VAL A 668 -6.16 -20.49 19.56
N THR A 669 -6.85 -20.22 20.66
CA THR A 669 -7.23 -21.26 21.65
C THR A 669 -8.73 -21.54 21.69
N GLU A 670 -9.53 -20.71 21.04
CA GLU A 670 -10.97 -20.90 20.86
C GLU A 670 -11.22 -21.80 19.64
N ASP A 671 -12.09 -22.82 19.75
CA ASP A 671 -12.46 -23.65 18.59
C ASP A 671 -13.46 -22.91 17.71
N HIS A 672 -12.96 -22.38 16.60
CA HIS A 672 -13.74 -21.64 15.62
C HIS A 672 -14.50 -22.52 14.62
N GLY A 673 -14.29 -23.84 14.60
CA GLY A 673 -14.85 -24.76 13.60
C GLY A 673 -14.34 -24.55 12.16
N ILE A 674 -13.41 -23.62 11.95
CA ILE A 674 -12.78 -23.32 10.67
C ILE A 674 -11.77 -24.43 10.38
N LYS A 675 -11.95 -25.12 9.25
CA LYS A 675 -11.01 -26.13 8.75
C LYS A 675 -10.12 -25.50 7.68
N VAL A 676 -8.87 -25.93 7.62
CA VAL A 676 -7.95 -25.52 6.55
C VAL A 676 -8.36 -26.25 5.27
N ASP A 677 -8.98 -25.52 4.35
CA ASP A 677 -9.34 -25.98 3.01
C ASP A 677 -8.96 -24.90 1.99
N TYR A 678 -8.06 -25.23 1.07
CA TYR A 678 -7.60 -24.32 0.03
C TYR A 678 -8.52 -24.30 -1.21
N LEU A 679 -9.46 -25.25 -1.33
CA LEU A 679 -10.45 -25.32 -2.41
C LEU A 679 -11.62 -24.35 -2.17
N MET A 680 -12.04 -24.18 -0.91
CA MET A 680 -13.00 -23.15 -0.47
C MET A 680 -12.62 -21.76 -1.03
N SER A 681 -13.59 -20.94 -1.43
CA SER A 681 -13.33 -19.59 -1.91
C SER A 681 -12.97 -18.61 -0.78
N VAL A 682 -12.35 -17.47 -1.13
CA VAL A 682 -12.03 -16.42 -0.15
C VAL A 682 -13.31 -15.82 0.49
N PRO A 683 -14.40 -15.54 -0.25
CA PRO A 683 -15.65 -15.10 0.36
C PRO A 683 -16.25 -16.07 1.37
N GLU A 684 -16.34 -17.36 1.04
CA GLU A 684 -16.89 -18.39 1.95
C GLU A 684 -16.07 -18.48 3.25
N LEU A 685 -14.74 -18.45 3.15
CA LEU A 685 -13.85 -18.48 4.32
C LEU A 685 -14.01 -17.23 5.19
N TYR A 686 -14.14 -16.05 4.59
CA TYR A 686 -14.30 -14.79 5.33
C TYR A 686 -15.68 -14.71 6.00
N GLN A 687 -16.72 -15.22 5.33
CA GLN A 687 -18.06 -15.39 5.89
C GLN A 687 -18.03 -16.38 7.08
N GLN A 688 -17.42 -17.56 6.92
CA GLN A 688 -17.27 -18.55 7.99
C GLN A 688 -16.52 -17.97 9.20
N ALA A 689 -15.42 -17.24 8.98
CA ALA A 689 -14.67 -16.61 10.06
C ALA A 689 -15.47 -15.50 10.76
N THR A 690 -16.20 -14.67 10.02
CA THR A 690 -17.05 -13.61 10.60
C THR A 690 -18.17 -14.21 11.46
N VAL A 691 -18.89 -15.21 10.92
CA VAL A 691 -19.96 -15.94 11.64
C VAL A 691 -19.41 -16.62 12.90
N SER A 692 -18.24 -17.24 12.81
CA SER A 692 -17.58 -17.89 13.95
C SER A 692 -17.19 -16.90 15.05
N LEU A 693 -16.66 -15.74 14.69
CA LEU A 693 -16.37 -14.65 15.63
C LEU A 693 -17.64 -14.18 16.37
N ILE A 694 -18.75 -13.95 15.64
CA ILE A 694 -20.02 -13.53 16.25
C ILE A 694 -20.56 -14.62 17.18
N ASN A 695 -20.57 -15.88 16.73
CA ASN A 695 -21.13 -17.01 17.49
C ASN A 695 -20.39 -17.25 18.81
N LEU A 696 -19.05 -17.20 18.82
CA LEU A 696 -18.25 -17.44 20.03
C LEU A 696 -18.19 -16.23 20.96
N ALA A 697 -18.06 -15.02 20.41
CA ALA A 697 -18.11 -13.80 21.21
C ALA A 697 -19.54 -13.48 21.70
N ARG A 698 -20.55 -14.11 21.08
CA ARG A 698 -21.99 -13.87 21.25
C ARG A 698 -22.40 -12.41 21.09
N ASN A 699 -21.66 -11.66 20.27
CA ASN A 699 -21.86 -10.22 20.09
C ASN A 699 -21.35 -9.76 18.71
N LEU A 700 -21.71 -8.54 18.31
CA LEU A 700 -21.46 -7.99 16.98
C LEU A 700 -20.19 -7.11 16.92
N ASP A 701 -19.18 -7.33 17.77
CA ASP A 701 -17.94 -6.53 17.79
C ASP A 701 -17.23 -6.49 16.43
N ILE A 702 -17.23 -7.59 15.68
CA ILE A 702 -16.64 -7.65 14.31
C ILE A 702 -17.36 -6.72 13.31
N LEU A 703 -18.61 -6.32 13.59
CA LEU A 703 -19.40 -5.39 12.78
C LEU A 703 -19.29 -3.95 13.33
N CYS A 704 -19.63 -3.78 14.61
CA CYS A 704 -19.71 -2.49 15.30
C CYS A 704 -18.35 -1.86 15.59
N GLN A 705 -17.28 -2.67 15.61
CA GLN A 705 -15.89 -2.28 15.85
C GLN A 705 -14.99 -3.01 14.84
N ASN A 706 -15.35 -2.96 13.54
CA ASN A 706 -14.63 -3.64 12.48
C ASN A 706 -13.21 -3.04 12.28
N PRO A 707 -12.12 -3.80 12.50
CA PRO A 707 -10.75 -3.33 12.26
C PRO A 707 -10.42 -3.21 10.77
N PHE A 708 -11.06 -4.01 9.92
CA PHE A 708 -10.77 -4.16 8.50
C PHE A 708 -11.66 -3.28 7.62
N GLU A 709 -12.43 -2.38 8.24
CA GLU A 709 -13.25 -1.37 7.57
C GLU A 709 -12.33 -0.39 6.82
N ARG A 710 -12.67 -0.09 5.56
CA ARG A 710 -11.98 0.91 4.73
C ARG A 710 -12.59 2.30 4.94
N PRO A 711 -11.88 3.40 4.59
CA PRO A 711 -12.43 4.76 4.60
C PRO A 711 -13.83 4.88 3.99
N GLU A 712 -14.03 4.27 2.83
CA GLU A 712 -15.25 4.33 2.05
C GLU A 712 -16.40 3.47 2.63
N GLY A 713 -16.13 2.67 3.67
CA GLY A 713 -17.01 1.64 4.25
C GLY A 713 -16.72 0.22 3.70
N PRO A 714 -17.66 -0.73 3.81
CA PRO A 714 -17.53 -2.07 3.18
C PRO A 714 -17.71 -2.02 1.66
N THR A 715 -17.00 -2.87 0.90
CA THR A 715 -17.04 -2.91 -0.57
C THR A 715 -18.45 -3.09 -1.17
N ALA A 716 -19.38 -3.67 -0.41
CA ALA A 716 -20.79 -3.79 -0.78
C ALA A 716 -21.51 -2.44 -1.00
N LEU A 717 -21.02 -1.31 -0.46
CA LEU A 717 -21.71 -0.02 -0.53
C LEU A 717 -21.70 0.65 -1.90
N TRP A 718 -20.65 0.44 -2.71
CA TRP A 718 -20.37 1.22 -3.92
C TRP A 718 -20.50 0.45 -5.23
N CYS A 719 -21.11 -0.74 -5.22
CA CYS A 719 -21.55 -1.39 -6.46
C CYS A 719 -23.08 -1.48 -6.57
N VAL A 720 -23.56 -1.28 -7.79
CA VAL A 720 -24.95 -0.94 -8.12
C VAL A 720 -25.78 -2.15 -8.54
N ASP A 721 -25.17 -3.15 -9.18
CA ASP A 721 -25.84 -4.40 -9.56
C ASP A 721 -25.24 -5.62 -8.84
N TRP A 722 -26.16 -6.40 -8.26
CA TRP A 722 -25.87 -7.55 -7.39
C TRP A 722 -25.55 -8.86 -8.13
N LYS A 723 -25.86 -8.95 -9.43
CA LYS A 723 -25.97 -10.25 -10.14
C LYS A 723 -24.76 -10.68 -10.98
N GLU A 724 -23.73 -9.83 -11.14
CA GLU A 724 -22.68 -10.04 -12.15
C GLU A 724 -21.27 -10.37 -11.60
N ASP A 725 -21.09 -10.48 -10.29
CA ASP A 725 -19.74 -10.52 -9.68
C ASP A 725 -19.64 -11.59 -8.57
N GLN A 726 -19.02 -12.72 -8.92
CA GLN A 726 -18.95 -13.95 -8.10
C GLN A 726 -17.94 -13.88 -6.94
N HIS A 727 -17.40 -12.70 -6.63
CA HIS A 727 -16.29 -12.51 -5.68
C HIS A 727 -16.55 -11.45 -4.60
N ARG A 728 -17.81 -11.03 -4.40
CA ARG A 728 -18.17 -10.03 -3.39
C ARG A 728 -18.52 -10.62 -2.03
N LEU A 729 -18.25 -9.81 -1.02
CA LEU A 729 -18.60 -10.05 0.38
C LEU A 729 -19.88 -9.26 0.72
N PRO A 730 -20.83 -9.81 1.51
CA PRO A 730 -21.89 -9.04 2.14
C PRO A 730 -21.33 -7.91 3.01
N SER A 731 -22.08 -6.82 3.24
CA SER A 731 -21.54 -5.67 4.00
C SER A 731 -21.22 -5.96 5.47
N TRP A 732 -21.73 -7.09 6.00
CA TRP A 732 -21.45 -7.58 7.35
C TRP A 732 -20.23 -8.51 7.43
N VAL A 733 -19.62 -8.93 6.31
CA VAL A 733 -18.45 -9.81 6.32
C VAL A 733 -17.15 -9.00 6.27
N ALA A 734 -16.18 -9.32 7.13
CA ALA A 734 -14.96 -8.54 7.27
C ALA A 734 -13.90 -8.85 6.18
N GLU A 735 -13.24 -7.81 5.67
CA GLU A 735 -12.23 -7.90 4.60
C GLU A 735 -10.82 -8.16 5.17
N TYR A 736 -10.56 -9.37 5.69
CA TYR A 736 -9.36 -9.71 6.49
C TYR A 736 -7.99 -9.50 5.82
N ASP A 737 -7.91 -9.23 4.51
CA ASP A 737 -6.65 -8.88 3.82
C ASP A 737 -6.28 -7.38 3.94
N SER A 738 -7.23 -6.52 4.31
CA SER A 738 -7.04 -5.07 4.39
C SER A 738 -5.98 -4.67 5.44
N LYS A 739 -5.00 -3.86 5.03
CA LYS A 739 -3.87 -3.40 5.86
C LYS A 739 -4.15 -2.03 6.49
N ARG A 740 -3.44 -1.63 7.56
CA ARG A 740 -3.69 -0.35 8.27
C ARG A 740 -3.79 0.89 7.39
N PRO A 741 -2.91 1.14 6.40
CA PRO A 741 -3.02 2.33 5.53
C PRO A 741 -4.21 2.30 4.55
N GLN A 742 -4.96 1.18 4.52
CA GLN A 742 -6.20 1.00 3.75
C GLN A 742 -7.43 0.94 4.68
N CYS A 743 -7.21 0.90 6.00
CA CYS A 743 -8.25 0.77 7.01
C CYS A 743 -8.41 2.09 7.76
N VAL A 744 -9.60 2.33 8.28
CA VAL A 744 -9.84 3.46 9.18
C VAL A 744 -9.42 3.13 10.62
N PRO A 745 -8.90 4.11 11.38
CA PRO A 745 -8.78 3.97 12.83
C PRO A 745 -10.14 3.59 13.44
N MET A 746 -10.12 2.60 14.34
CA MET A 746 -11.32 2.16 15.04
C MET A 746 -11.82 3.25 15.98
N LEU A 747 -13.12 3.53 15.93
CA LEU A 747 -13.76 4.55 16.78
C LEU A 747 -13.64 4.18 18.27
N PHE A 748 -13.75 2.89 18.52
CA PHE A 748 -13.67 2.25 19.83
C PHE A 748 -12.95 0.92 19.62
N ALA A 749 -11.92 0.66 20.43
CA ALA A 749 -11.18 -0.61 20.37
C ALA A 749 -10.97 -1.27 21.74
N GLN A 750 -11.34 -0.59 22.83
CA GLN A 750 -11.46 -1.21 24.14
C GLN A 750 -12.88 -1.74 24.33
N ARG A 751 -13.04 -3.06 24.15
CA ARG A 751 -14.29 -3.79 24.38
C ARG A 751 -14.80 -3.56 25.81
N GLY A 752 -15.93 -2.86 25.94
CA GLY A 752 -16.60 -2.63 27.23
C GLY A 752 -16.44 -1.23 27.83
N ILE A 753 -15.87 -0.25 27.09
CA ILE A 753 -16.13 1.16 27.39
C ILE A 753 -17.61 1.50 27.18
N PHE A 754 -18.22 0.93 26.13
CA PHE A 754 -19.60 1.18 25.72
C PHE A 754 -20.44 -0.09 25.67
N ASN A 755 -21.76 0.09 25.79
CA ASN A 755 -22.77 -0.95 25.67
C ASN A 755 -24.13 -0.37 25.25
N ALA A 756 -24.23 0.15 24.03
CA ALA A 756 -25.43 0.78 23.49
C ALA A 756 -26.65 -0.15 23.40
N GLY A 757 -26.45 -1.39 22.93
CA GLY A 757 -27.48 -2.43 22.86
C GLY A 757 -27.38 -3.46 23.99
N ILE A 758 -28.22 -4.51 23.94
CA ILE A 758 -28.07 -5.64 24.86
C ILE A 758 -26.73 -6.35 24.62
N LYS A 759 -26.16 -6.91 25.69
CA LYS A 759 -24.79 -7.48 25.71
C LYS A 759 -24.55 -8.67 24.78
N SER A 760 -25.61 -9.28 24.23
CA SER A 760 -25.50 -10.48 23.40
C SER A 760 -26.49 -10.52 22.24
N CYS A 761 -26.04 -11.02 21.08
CA CYS A 761 -26.89 -11.33 19.95
C CYS A 761 -27.48 -12.76 20.03
N GLU A 762 -28.34 -13.10 19.07
CA GLU A 762 -28.81 -14.47 18.85
C GLU A 762 -27.68 -15.34 18.29
N THR A 763 -27.48 -16.54 18.84
CA THR A 763 -26.39 -17.46 18.46
C THR A 763 -26.86 -18.92 18.49
N PRO A 764 -26.64 -19.75 17.45
CA PRO A 764 -25.96 -19.41 16.19
C PRO A 764 -26.67 -18.32 15.37
N CYS A 765 -25.90 -17.51 14.62
CA CYS A 765 -26.46 -16.50 13.73
C CYS A 765 -27.48 -17.10 12.78
N ARG A 766 -28.67 -16.49 12.66
CA ARG A 766 -29.64 -16.85 11.63
C ARG A 766 -29.22 -16.16 10.33
N LEU A 767 -28.76 -16.95 9.37
CA LEU A 767 -28.49 -16.49 8.01
C LEU A 767 -29.64 -16.89 7.08
N VAL A 768 -29.92 -16.07 6.07
CA VAL A 768 -30.92 -16.34 5.01
C VAL A 768 -30.38 -15.87 3.66
N GLY A 769 -31.10 -16.20 2.58
CA GLY A 769 -30.66 -15.92 1.21
C GLY A 769 -29.98 -17.12 0.54
N PRO A 770 -29.80 -17.12 -0.81
CA PRO A 770 -29.29 -18.27 -1.55
C PRO A 770 -27.83 -18.64 -1.24
N GLY A 771 -27.04 -17.72 -0.69
CA GLY A 771 -25.65 -17.94 -0.27
C GLY A 771 -25.41 -17.78 1.23
N GLU A 772 -26.48 -17.86 2.05
CA GLU A 772 -26.46 -17.43 3.46
C GLU A 772 -25.94 -15.99 3.64
N ASP A 773 -26.17 -15.16 2.61
CA ASP A 773 -25.61 -13.84 2.39
C ASP A 773 -26.27 -12.73 3.24
N ILE A 774 -27.45 -13.00 3.80
CA ILE A 774 -28.21 -12.05 4.62
C ILE A 774 -28.14 -12.47 6.09
N LEU A 775 -27.42 -11.70 6.92
CA LEU A 775 -27.42 -11.82 8.36
C LEU A 775 -28.71 -11.25 8.94
N VAL A 776 -29.42 -12.05 9.75
CA VAL A 776 -30.57 -11.60 10.53
C VAL A 776 -30.16 -11.28 11.95
N THR A 777 -30.57 -10.12 12.43
CA THR A 777 -30.44 -9.73 13.84
C THR A 777 -31.69 -8.97 14.30
N LYS A 778 -31.71 -8.53 15.55
CA LYS A 778 -32.74 -7.66 16.13
C LYS A 778 -32.14 -6.34 16.55
N GLY A 779 -32.94 -5.30 16.59
CA GLY A 779 -32.47 -3.97 16.96
C GLY A 779 -33.55 -2.90 16.96
N THR A 780 -33.10 -1.69 17.27
CA THR A 780 -33.93 -0.51 17.50
C THR A 780 -33.39 0.64 16.66
N ILE A 781 -34.24 1.23 15.82
CA ILE A 781 -33.90 2.42 15.04
C ILE A 781 -34.05 3.66 15.92
N LEU A 782 -33.03 4.51 15.96
CA LEU A 782 -33.03 5.76 16.74
C LEU A 782 -33.49 6.97 15.93
N GLY A 783 -33.30 6.95 14.61
CA GLY A 783 -33.65 8.03 13.67
C GLY A 783 -32.98 7.81 12.31
N THR A 784 -33.16 8.74 11.38
CA THR A 784 -32.41 8.80 10.11
C THR A 784 -31.40 9.94 10.13
N VAL A 785 -30.27 9.77 9.43
CA VAL A 785 -29.26 10.83 9.25
C VAL A 785 -29.89 11.98 8.46
N ALA A 786 -29.83 13.19 9.02
CA ALA A 786 -30.36 14.41 8.40
C ALA A 786 -29.52 14.84 7.18
N PRO A 787 -29.88 15.93 6.46
CA PRO A 787 -29.07 16.46 5.37
C PRO A 787 -27.65 16.84 5.82
N VAL A 788 -26.69 15.95 5.61
CA VAL A 788 -25.25 16.24 5.75
C VAL A 788 -24.85 17.20 4.63
N LEU A 789 -24.06 18.23 4.93
CA LEU A 789 -23.56 19.19 3.94
C LEU A 789 -23.00 18.50 2.67
N GLN A 790 -23.52 18.89 1.50
CA GLN A 790 -23.18 18.30 0.19
C GLN A 790 -22.52 19.30 -0.79
N ASP A 791 -22.44 20.58 -0.44
CA ASP A 791 -21.96 21.66 -1.31
C ASP A 791 -20.44 21.88 -1.17
N ASP A 792 -19.75 22.11 -2.30
CA ASP A 792 -18.32 22.47 -2.35
C ASP A 792 -17.99 23.90 -1.85
N LYS A 793 -18.94 24.59 -1.21
CA LYS A 793 -18.74 25.96 -0.70
C LYS A 793 -17.73 26.00 0.44
N ASP A 794 -16.88 27.02 0.44
CA ASP A 794 -16.06 27.38 1.60
C ASP A 794 -16.98 27.93 2.70
N LEU A 795 -17.44 27.05 3.59
CA LEU A 795 -18.21 27.37 4.78
C LEU A 795 -17.29 27.32 5.99
N GLU A 796 -17.30 28.38 6.80
CA GLU A 796 -16.52 28.43 8.03
C GLU A 796 -17.13 27.52 9.11
N ALA A 797 -16.35 27.15 10.13
CA ALA A 797 -16.85 26.31 11.22
C ALA A 797 -18.10 26.89 11.90
N PHE A 798 -18.23 28.22 11.97
CA PHE A 798 -19.43 28.89 12.47
C PHE A 798 -20.68 28.59 11.63
N ASP A 799 -20.58 28.59 10.29
CA ASP A 799 -21.71 28.37 9.40
C ASP A 799 -22.24 26.93 9.52
N VAL A 800 -21.32 25.96 9.62
CA VAL A 800 -21.65 24.54 9.83
C VAL A 800 -22.31 24.33 11.20
N MET A 801 -21.80 24.98 12.25
CA MET A 801 -22.36 24.90 13.60
C MET A 801 -23.72 25.60 13.70
N ASN A 802 -23.90 26.73 13.00
CA ASN A 802 -25.16 27.47 12.92
C ASN A 802 -26.25 26.66 12.19
N LEU A 803 -25.88 25.89 11.16
CA LEU A 803 -26.80 24.99 10.47
C LEU A 803 -27.33 23.86 11.37
N TYR A 804 -26.48 23.28 12.21
CA TYR A 804 -26.86 22.13 13.06
C TYR A 804 -27.44 22.51 14.43
N LEU A 805 -26.99 23.62 15.04
CA LEU A 805 -27.38 24.02 16.40
C LEU A 805 -28.32 25.23 16.43
N GLY A 806 -28.41 26.01 15.34
CA GLY A 806 -29.09 27.29 15.30
C GLY A 806 -28.31 28.42 15.96
N LYS A 807 -28.50 29.64 15.47
CA LYS A 807 -27.73 30.83 15.87
C LYS A 807 -27.78 31.10 17.38
N ASP A 808 -28.96 30.96 17.97
CA ASP A 808 -29.20 31.26 19.39
C ASP A 808 -28.39 30.34 20.32
N ALA A 809 -28.16 29.09 19.91
CA ALA A 809 -27.31 28.14 20.66
C ALA A 809 -25.81 28.49 20.60
N LEU A 810 -25.39 29.32 19.65
CA LEU A 810 -24.01 29.80 19.51
C LEU A 810 -23.79 31.13 20.25
N GLU A 811 -24.78 32.03 20.21
CA GLU A 811 -24.72 33.35 20.87
C GLU A 811 -25.11 33.29 22.35
N GLN A 812 -25.98 32.36 22.75
CA GLN A 812 -26.48 32.18 24.12
C GLN A 812 -26.35 30.71 24.58
N PRO A 813 -25.14 30.13 24.56
CA PRO A 813 -24.92 28.69 24.72
C PRO A 813 -25.34 28.14 26.09
N GLN A 814 -25.46 28.98 27.12
CA GLN A 814 -25.92 28.57 28.46
C GLN A 814 -27.44 28.43 28.57
N GLU A 815 -28.20 29.02 27.65
CA GLU A 815 -29.68 28.98 27.66
C GLU A 815 -30.23 27.87 26.74
N HIS A 816 -29.39 27.28 25.88
CA HIS A 816 -29.80 26.27 24.90
C HIS A 816 -29.36 24.84 25.28
N LEU A 817 -30.27 24.09 25.92
CA LEU A 817 -30.04 22.71 26.36
C LEU A 817 -30.16 21.69 25.20
N TYR A 818 -29.37 20.62 25.27
CA TYR A 818 -29.52 19.45 24.39
C TYR A 818 -30.77 18.65 24.77
N ALA A 819 -31.73 18.57 23.84
CA ALA A 819 -33.05 17.98 24.06
C ALA A 819 -33.69 17.33 22.79
N PRO A 820 -32.98 16.44 22.07
CA PRO A 820 -33.55 15.69 20.94
C PRO A 820 -34.80 14.86 21.31
N LYS A 821 -35.63 14.54 20.31
CA LYS A 821 -36.96 13.93 20.54
C LYS A 821 -37.12 12.55 19.87
N VAL A 822 -36.57 11.53 20.52
CA VAL A 822 -36.60 10.14 20.04
C VAL A 822 -37.90 9.46 20.46
N GLY A 823 -38.61 8.82 19.52
CA GLY A 823 -39.80 8.01 19.86
C GLY A 823 -40.96 8.79 20.50
N GLY A 824 -40.97 10.12 20.35
CA GLY A 824 -41.90 11.01 21.05
C GLY A 824 -41.44 11.50 22.43
N LYS A 825 -40.47 10.83 23.06
CA LYS A 825 -39.84 11.24 24.33
C LYS A 825 -38.75 12.28 24.07
N VAL A 826 -38.66 13.30 24.92
CA VAL A 826 -37.50 14.21 24.93
C VAL A 826 -36.37 13.54 25.72
N ILE A 827 -35.23 13.37 25.06
CA ILE A 827 -34.00 12.84 25.66
C ILE A 827 -33.14 14.04 26.01
N SER A 828 -33.01 14.36 27.30
CA SER A 828 -32.10 15.41 27.76
C SER A 828 -31.13 14.88 28.80
N THR A 829 -29.86 15.18 28.59
CA THR A 829 -28.74 14.90 29.50
C THR A 829 -28.53 16.02 30.53
N GLY A 830 -29.32 17.10 30.47
CA GLY A 830 -29.19 18.28 31.35
C GLY A 830 -28.01 19.20 31.00
N GLU A 831 -27.40 19.05 29.82
CA GLU A 831 -26.28 19.88 29.36
C GLU A 831 -26.64 20.76 28.16
N THR A 832 -25.77 21.71 27.83
CA THR A 832 -25.93 22.62 26.68
C THR A 832 -25.67 21.90 25.35
N ALA A 833 -26.26 22.39 24.26
CA ALA A 833 -26.01 21.88 22.92
C ALA A 833 -24.51 21.91 22.55
N ILE A 834 -23.78 22.94 22.99
CA ILE A 834 -22.32 23.05 22.81
C ILE A 834 -21.58 21.93 23.56
N ARG A 835 -21.93 21.65 24.82
CA ARG A 835 -21.26 20.56 25.59
C ARG A 835 -21.53 19.19 24.97
N ALA A 836 -22.77 18.93 24.54
CA ALA A 836 -23.14 17.70 23.84
C ALA A 836 -22.39 17.54 22.51
N PHE A 837 -22.21 18.62 21.73
CA PHE A 837 -21.37 18.63 20.52
C PHE A 837 -19.92 18.21 20.85
N TRP A 838 -19.29 18.87 21.81
CA TRP A 838 -17.88 18.58 22.15
C TRP A 838 -17.67 17.17 22.71
N ARG A 839 -18.59 16.70 23.57
CA ARG A 839 -18.59 15.30 24.02
C ARG A 839 -18.79 14.33 22.86
N THR A 840 -19.60 14.66 21.85
CA THR A 840 -19.72 13.87 20.61
C THR A 840 -18.39 13.84 19.84
N MET A 841 -17.72 14.98 19.67
CA MET A 841 -16.44 15.06 18.94
C MET A 841 -15.31 14.27 19.62
N VAL A 842 -15.23 14.28 20.95
CA VAL A 842 -14.26 13.47 21.72
C VAL A 842 -14.74 12.03 21.96
N LYS A 843 -15.93 11.65 21.47
CA LYS A 843 -16.61 10.36 21.75
C LYS A 843 -16.76 10.07 23.25
N ASP A 844 -16.89 11.12 24.04
CA ASP A 844 -17.03 11.12 25.50
C ASP A 844 -16.02 10.22 26.23
N CYS A 845 -14.79 10.17 25.70
CA CYS A 845 -13.68 9.34 26.18
C CYS A 845 -12.34 10.09 26.23
N THR A 846 -11.41 9.58 27.04
CA THR A 846 -9.98 9.94 26.96
C THR A 846 -9.29 9.25 25.78
N LEU A 847 -8.16 9.80 25.33
CA LEU A 847 -7.40 9.27 24.19
C LEU A 847 -6.73 7.89 24.48
N PRO A 848 -6.42 7.10 23.43
CA PRO A 848 -5.60 5.90 23.52
C PRO A 848 -4.17 6.16 24.08
N PRO A 849 -3.48 5.13 24.59
CA PRO A 849 -3.89 3.73 24.70
C PRO A 849 -4.80 3.45 25.91
N ARG A 850 -4.93 4.39 26.85
CA ARG A 850 -5.76 4.27 28.06
C ARG A 850 -7.08 5.02 27.90
N MET A 851 -7.85 4.62 26.89
CA MET A 851 -9.23 5.11 26.74
C MET A 851 -10.08 4.71 27.95
N ARG A 852 -11.02 5.58 28.31
CA ARG A 852 -12.10 5.37 29.28
C ARG A 852 -13.13 6.47 29.08
N ARG A 853 -14.35 6.30 29.60
CA ARG A 853 -15.34 7.39 29.69
C ARG A 853 -14.72 8.61 30.41
N LEU A 854 -15.10 9.82 29.99
CA LEU A 854 -14.74 11.05 30.71
C LEU A 854 -15.34 11.06 32.12
N ARG A 855 -14.66 11.71 33.05
CA ARG A 855 -15.16 11.99 34.41
C ARG A 855 -15.96 13.29 34.40
N GLN A 856 -16.86 13.43 35.37
CA GLN A 856 -17.61 14.68 35.59
C GLN A 856 -16.69 15.93 35.64
N THR A 857 -15.57 15.85 36.37
CA THR A 857 -14.57 16.92 36.47
C THR A 857 -13.77 17.20 35.20
N GLU A 858 -13.90 16.37 34.17
CA GLU A 858 -13.28 16.53 32.85
C GLU A 858 -14.33 17.11 31.88
N ILE A 859 -15.57 16.62 31.97
CA ILE A 859 -16.75 17.20 31.28
C ILE A 859 -16.97 18.67 31.69
N GLU A 860 -16.76 19.01 32.97
CA GLU A 860 -16.84 20.39 33.49
C GLU A 860 -15.70 21.30 33.02
N ARG A 861 -14.53 20.74 32.64
CA ARG A 861 -13.42 21.53 32.08
C ARG A 861 -13.69 21.93 30.64
N LEU A 862 -14.34 21.06 29.88
CA LEU A 862 -14.82 21.39 28.53
C LEU A 862 -15.67 22.66 28.54
N ASP A 863 -16.46 22.96 29.58
CA ASP A 863 -17.23 24.22 29.63
C ASP A 863 -16.35 25.49 29.64
N VAL A 864 -15.15 25.42 30.21
CA VAL A 864 -14.19 26.53 30.24
C VAL A 864 -13.48 26.64 28.91
N GLU A 865 -12.93 25.53 28.41
CA GLU A 865 -12.30 25.44 27.08
C GLU A 865 -13.25 25.89 25.96
N ASN A 866 -14.52 25.42 25.99
CA ASN A 866 -15.57 25.84 25.06
C ASN A 866 -15.85 27.34 25.13
N GLN A 867 -15.93 27.92 26.34
CA GLN A 867 -16.14 29.35 26.50
C GLN A 867 -14.96 30.17 25.99
N ASP A 868 -13.72 29.70 26.19
CA ASP A 868 -12.52 30.42 25.75
C ASP A 868 -12.28 30.25 24.24
N MET A 869 -12.68 29.13 23.63
CA MET A 869 -12.79 28.99 22.17
C MET A 869 -13.85 29.93 21.58
N LEU A 870 -15.03 30.02 22.20
CA LEU A 870 -16.10 30.94 21.77
C LEU A 870 -15.66 32.42 21.85
N LYS A 871 -14.78 32.77 22.79
CA LYS A 871 -14.16 34.11 22.90
C LYS A 871 -13.00 34.32 21.93
N GLY A 872 -12.16 33.29 21.72
CA GLY A 872 -11.00 33.31 20.83
C GLY A 872 -11.35 33.30 19.33
N GLY A 873 -12.57 32.87 19.01
CA GLY A 873 -13.13 32.90 17.66
C GLY A 873 -13.20 31.51 17.01
N TRP A 874 -14.25 31.33 16.22
CA TRP A 874 -14.54 30.09 15.50
C TRP A 874 -13.46 29.68 14.48
N SER A 875 -12.53 30.58 14.14
CA SER A 875 -11.32 30.32 13.37
C SER A 875 -10.34 29.31 14.01
N THR A 876 -10.53 28.96 15.29
CA THR A 876 -9.79 27.89 15.98
C THR A 876 -10.32 26.48 15.69
N LEU A 877 -11.52 26.37 15.10
CA LEU A 877 -12.10 25.15 14.56
C LEU A 877 -11.84 25.10 13.05
N GLN A 878 -10.99 24.17 12.60
CA GLN A 878 -10.74 23.97 11.18
C GLN A 878 -11.73 22.94 10.59
N THR A 879 -12.45 23.32 9.54
CA THR A 879 -13.26 22.42 8.71
C THR A 879 -12.42 21.81 7.59
N TYR A 880 -12.21 20.51 7.62
CA TYR A 880 -11.38 19.79 6.65
C TYR A 880 -12.21 19.31 5.45
N ARG A 881 -11.76 19.67 4.24
CA ARG A 881 -12.08 18.92 3.02
C ARG A 881 -11.24 17.62 3.02
N LEU A 882 -11.88 16.48 3.23
CA LEU A 882 -11.23 15.17 3.12
C LEU A 882 -11.03 14.81 1.65
N HIS A 883 -9.82 15.01 1.14
CA HIS A 883 -9.46 14.69 -0.25
C HIS A 883 -9.09 13.21 -0.43
N PHE A 884 -10.01 12.41 -0.95
CA PHE A 884 -9.66 11.35 -1.89
C PHE A 884 -9.58 11.98 -3.31
N GLY A 885 -9.66 11.19 -4.40
CA GLY A 885 -9.51 11.66 -5.80
C GLY A 885 -10.52 12.70 -6.32
N ASN A 886 -11.05 12.51 -7.54
CA ASN A 886 -11.63 13.63 -8.32
C ASN A 886 -13.04 14.17 -7.92
N ARG A 887 -13.61 13.87 -6.72
CA ARG A 887 -14.89 14.47 -6.22
C ARG A 887 -15.07 14.34 -4.69
N TYR A 888 -14.72 15.34 -3.87
CA TYR A 888 -14.94 15.27 -2.40
C TYR A 888 -15.15 16.62 -1.69
N SER A 889 -16.23 16.72 -0.91
CA SER A 889 -16.35 17.55 0.29
C SER A 889 -17.51 17.07 1.17
N ARG A 890 -17.25 16.80 2.47
CA ARG A 890 -18.23 16.70 3.58
C ARG A 890 -17.49 17.01 4.89
N SER A 891 -17.70 18.20 5.43
CA SER A 891 -16.79 18.82 6.41
C SER A 891 -16.67 18.06 7.74
N ALA A 892 -15.45 17.66 8.10
CA ALA A 892 -15.10 17.23 9.45
C ALA A 892 -14.42 18.40 10.21
N PHE A 893 -14.66 18.52 11.52
CA PHE A 893 -14.01 19.53 12.36
C PHE A 893 -12.80 18.95 13.09
N SER A 894 -11.62 19.59 13.04
CA SER A 894 -10.61 19.42 14.10
C SER A 894 -10.46 20.72 14.87
N TYR A 895 -10.27 20.57 16.18
CA TYR A 895 -9.59 21.57 16.99
C TYR A 895 -8.08 21.45 16.78
N GLN A 896 -7.37 22.57 16.88
CA GLN A 896 -5.94 22.61 17.11
C GLN A 896 -5.71 23.63 18.24
N PRO A 897 -5.34 23.20 19.46
CA PRO A 897 -5.10 24.13 20.56
C PRO A 897 -3.93 25.04 20.21
N ALA A 898 -4.13 26.35 20.43
CA ALA A 898 -3.07 27.34 20.36
C ALA A 898 -2.32 27.36 21.69
N ASP A 899 -1.04 26.99 21.66
CA ASP A 899 -0.05 27.20 22.72
C ASP A 899 -0.40 26.67 24.13
N ASP A 900 -0.77 25.39 24.22
CA ASP A 900 -0.74 24.67 25.50
C ASP A 900 0.68 24.13 25.77
N GLU A 901 1.49 24.90 26.50
CA GLU A 901 2.87 24.53 26.86
C GLU A 901 2.93 23.60 28.09
N ASP A 902 2.76 22.29 27.90
CA ASP A 902 3.10 21.33 28.97
C ASP A 902 4.63 21.35 29.24
N LEU A 903 5.00 21.45 30.52
CA LEU A 903 6.31 21.88 31.01
C LEU A 903 7.35 20.74 31.06
N THR A 904 7.25 19.76 30.15
CA THR A 904 8.18 18.63 30.01
C THR A 904 8.81 18.52 28.63
N LYS A 905 8.89 19.64 27.88
CA LYS A 905 9.57 19.72 26.58
C LYS A 905 11.07 19.38 26.69
N LEU A 906 11.45 18.18 26.24
CA LEU A 906 12.76 17.98 25.61
C LEU A 906 12.60 18.22 24.11
N ASP A 907 13.53 18.98 23.53
CA ASP A 907 13.38 19.53 22.19
C ASP A 907 13.73 18.50 21.10
N THR A 908 12.78 18.27 20.20
CA THR A 908 13.03 18.37 18.76
C THR A 908 11.70 18.45 18.01
N GLU A 909 11.45 19.64 17.47
CA GLU A 909 10.57 20.00 16.35
C GLU A 909 9.11 19.46 16.31
N GLY A 910 8.19 20.39 16.03
CA GLY A 910 6.90 20.09 15.39
C GLY A 910 5.76 19.63 16.30
N GLN A 911 4.84 20.57 16.56
CA GLN A 911 3.41 20.40 16.89
C GLN A 911 2.92 19.02 17.38
N VAL A 912 2.50 18.95 18.65
CA VAL A 912 1.53 17.94 19.09
C VAL A 912 0.13 18.40 18.66
N SER A 913 -0.45 17.75 17.65
CA SER A 913 -1.83 18.04 17.23
C SER A 913 -2.84 17.19 18.02
N HIS A 914 -3.57 17.84 18.92
CA HIS A 914 -4.68 17.23 19.66
C HIS A 914 -5.93 17.06 18.76
N HIS A 915 -5.82 16.17 17.78
CA HIS A 915 -6.92 15.75 16.91
C HIS A 915 -7.95 14.94 17.70
N TYR A 916 -8.84 15.65 18.40
CA TYR A 916 -9.96 15.07 19.12
C TYR A 916 -10.94 14.35 18.16
N SER A 917 -11.17 14.91 16.97
CA SER A 917 -11.72 14.16 15.85
C SER A 917 -10.65 13.29 15.21
N SER A 918 -10.94 12.02 15.00
CA SER A 918 -10.16 11.19 14.07
C SER A 918 -10.58 11.54 12.63
N VAL A 919 -9.61 11.73 11.72
CA VAL A 919 -9.81 12.17 10.31
C VAL A 919 -10.74 11.30 9.45
N SER A 920 -11.24 10.20 10.00
CA SER A 920 -12.17 9.25 9.36
C SER A 920 -13.61 9.37 9.87
N PHE A 921 -13.92 10.41 10.64
CA PHE A 921 -15.24 10.66 11.23
C PHE A 921 -15.66 12.13 11.07
N MET A 922 -16.95 12.33 10.84
CA MET A 922 -17.60 13.64 10.75
C MET A 922 -18.69 13.78 11.81
N PHE A 923 -18.97 15.03 12.20
CA PHE A 923 -20.17 15.35 12.95
C PHE A 923 -21.40 15.30 12.03
N ALA A 924 -22.49 14.71 12.52
CA ALA A 924 -23.78 14.75 11.85
C ALA A 924 -24.91 14.79 12.90
N VAL A 925 -26.13 15.08 12.44
CA VAL A 925 -27.34 15.11 13.28
C VAL A 925 -28.40 14.22 12.64
N THR A 926 -29.31 13.64 13.43
CA THR A 926 -30.49 12.93 12.89
C THR A 926 -31.68 13.85 12.64
N ASP A 927 -32.65 13.38 11.87
CA ASP A 927 -33.99 13.95 11.70
C ASP A 927 -34.69 14.38 13.01
N ASN A 928 -34.39 13.72 14.13
CA ASN A 928 -34.93 14.01 15.46
C ASN A 928 -33.94 14.67 16.45
N GLY A 929 -32.78 15.11 15.95
CA GLY A 929 -31.83 15.97 16.67
C GLY A 929 -30.68 15.26 17.42
N LEU A 930 -30.55 13.93 17.33
CA LEU A 930 -29.44 13.21 17.96
C LEU A 930 -28.11 13.56 17.30
N PHE A 931 -27.10 13.84 18.11
CA PHE A 931 -25.74 14.11 17.64
C PHE A 931 -24.96 12.81 17.39
N LEU A 932 -24.25 12.79 16.26
CA LEU A 932 -23.52 11.65 15.74
C LEU A 932 -22.04 12.00 15.51
N ALA A 933 -21.14 11.07 15.81
CA ALA A 933 -19.81 11.03 15.18
C ALA A 933 -19.74 9.78 14.30
N THR A 934 -19.82 9.97 12.98
CA THR A 934 -20.12 8.91 12.00
C THR A 934 -19.15 8.88 10.81
N ARG A 935 -19.14 7.79 10.03
CA ARG A 935 -18.31 7.63 8.81
C ARG A 935 -18.74 8.62 7.73
N PHE A 936 -17.78 9.16 6.97
CA PHE A 936 -18.07 10.04 5.82
C PHE A 936 -18.83 9.31 4.69
N ALA A 937 -18.82 7.98 4.68
CA ALA A 937 -19.63 7.15 3.80
C ALA A 937 -21.15 7.33 4.02
N ALA A 938 -21.58 7.88 5.16
CA ALA A 938 -22.98 8.15 5.48
C ALA A 938 -23.58 9.31 4.66
N LYS A 939 -24.86 9.18 4.35
CA LYS A 939 -25.68 10.19 3.65
C LYS A 939 -27.01 10.40 4.37
N GLU A 940 -27.67 11.49 3.99
CA GLU A 940 -29.07 11.76 4.29
C GLU A 940 -29.96 10.52 4.01
N GLY A 941 -30.82 10.18 4.96
CA GLY A 941 -31.74 9.04 4.88
C GLY A 941 -31.11 7.66 5.15
N ASP A 942 -29.81 7.56 5.43
CA ASP A 942 -29.28 6.35 6.09
C ASP A 942 -29.84 6.26 7.53
N VAL A 943 -30.06 5.06 8.03
CA VAL A 943 -30.70 4.76 9.32
C VAL A 943 -29.64 4.65 10.43
N VAL A 944 -29.89 5.26 11.59
CA VAL A 944 -29.08 5.04 12.81
C VAL A 944 -29.75 3.96 13.66
N ALA A 945 -29.06 2.86 13.94
CA ALA A 945 -29.61 1.71 14.64
C ALA A 945 -28.69 1.17 15.75
N VAL A 946 -29.32 0.72 16.84
CA VAL A 946 -28.70 -0.08 17.90
C VAL A 946 -29.12 -1.53 17.67
N LEU A 947 -28.16 -2.44 17.52
CA LEU A 947 -28.41 -3.86 17.27
C LEU A 947 -28.13 -4.70 18.51
N ASP A 948 -28.81 -5.83 18.64
CA ASP A 948 -28.59 -6.79 19.73
C ASP A 948 -27.20 -7.41 19.64
N GLY A 949 -26.44 -7.37 20.74
CA GLY A 949 -25.02 -7.69 20.76
C GLY A 949 -24.11 -6.58 20.21
N GLY A 950 -24.66 -5.47 19.72
CA GLY A 950 -23.91 -4.28 19.31
C GLY A 950 -23.51 -3.42 20.51
N LYS A 951 -22.21 -3.34 20.81
CA LYS A 951 -21.70 -2.48 21.89
C LYS A 951 -21.81 -0.99 21.58
N VAL A 952 -21.91 -0.64 20.29
CA VAL A 952 -22.04 0.74 19.79
C VAL A 952 -22.99 0.78 18.59
N PRO A 953 -23.65 1.91 18.31
CA PRO A 953 -24.58 2.03 17.19
C PRO A 953 -23.91 1.89 15.80
N LEU A 954 -24.70 1.49 14.81
CA LEU A 954 -24.33 1.42 13.40
C LEU A 954 -25.16 2.40 12.57
N VAL A 955 -24.58 2.90 11.48
CA VAL A 955 -25.34 3.48 10.38
C VAL A 955 -25.60 2.40 9.33
N LEU A 956 -26.86 2.31 8.88
CA LEU A 956 -27.37 1.29 7.97
C LEU A 956 -28.03 1.95 6.75
N ARG A 957 -27.68 1.50 5.54
CA ARG A 957 -28.25 1.98 4.29
C ARG A 957 -29.32 1.03 3.77
N LYS A 958 -30.56 1.49 3.65
CA LYS A 958 -31.65 0.69 3.05
C LYS A 958 -31.31 0.33 1.60
N VAL A 959 -31.68 -0.87 1.18
CA VAL A 959 -31.49 -1.42 -0.17
C VAL A 959 -32.84 -1.46 -0.89
N ASP A 960 -32.87 -0.97 -2.13
CA ASP A 960 -34.08 -1.00 -2.96
C ASP A 960 -34.40 -2.43 -3.44
N SER A 961 -35.37 -3.06 -2.79
CA SER A 961 -35.90 -4.38 -3.20
C SER A 961 -36.66 -4.26 -4.53
N ARG A 962 -36.12 -4.83 -5.61
CA ARG A 962 -36.80 -4.83 -6.93
C ARG A 962 -38.09 -5.68 -6.92
N ASP A 963 -38.22 -6.64 -6.01
CA ASP A 963 -39.31 -7.62 -5.96
C ASP A 963 -39.90 -7.78 -4.53
N GLY A 964 -40.94 -7.00 -4.21
CA GLY A 964 -42.05 -7.39 -3.30
C GLY A 964 -41.81 -7.82 -1.84
N ALA A 965 -40.59 -7.74 -1.30
CA ALA A 965 -40.31 -8.22 0.06
C ALA A 965 -40.99 -7.37 1.16
N GLU A 966 -41.65 -8.01 2.13
CA GLU A 966 -42.33 -7.34 3.27
C GLU A 966 -41.36 -6.77 4.32
N SER A 967 -40.07 -7.12 4.26
CA SER A 967 -39.06 -6.80 5.26
C SER A 967 -37.95 -5.91 4.69
N GLU A 968 -37.57 -4.87 5.44
CA GLU A 968 -36.54 -3.91 5.01
C GLU A 968 -35.13 -4.52 5.05
N LEU A 969 -34.42 -4.46 3.92
CA LEU A 969 -33.05 -4.94 3.77
C LEU A 969 -32.05 -3.79 3.85
N TYR A 970 -30.92 -4.00 4.54
CA TYR A 970 -29.91 -2.98 4.80
C TYR A 970 -28.49 -3.43 4.44
N LYS A 971 -27.59 -2.46 4.23
CA LYS A 971 -26.13 -2.61 4.24
C LYS A 971 -25.53 -1.81 5.40
N ILE A 972 -24.47 -2.30 6.03
CA ILE A 972 -23.67 -1.56 7.00
C ILE A 972 -22.92 -0.44 6.28
N VAL A 973 -23.08 0.79 6.77
CA VAL A 973 -22.30 1.96 6.35
C VAL A 973 -21.07 2.15 7.25
N GLY A 974 -21.21 1.86 8.55
CA GLY A 974 -20.12 1.82 9.51
C GLY A 974 -20.55 2.13 10.96
N SER A 975 -19.58 2.11 11.88
CA SER A 975 -19.78 2.46 13.30
C SER A 975 -20.06 3.95 13.51
N THR A 976 -20.89 4.31 14.50
CA THR A 976 -21.09 5.69 14.93
C THR A 976 -21.18 5.81 16.45
N TYR A 977 -20.72 6.92 17.01
CA TYR A 977 -21.11 7.36 18.37
C TYR A 977 -22.46 8.09 18.26
N VAL A 978 -23.36 7.90 19.23
CA VAL A 978 -24.66 8.62 19.30
C VAL A 978 -24.82 9.21 20.71
N HIS A 979 -24.93 10.53 20.81
CA HIS A 979 -24.91 11.19 22.12
C HIS A 979 -26.18 10.91 22.94
N GLY A 980 -26.01 10.18 24.05
CA GLY A 980 -27.10 9.71 24.93
C GLY A 980 -27.66 8.32 24.58
N PHE A 981 -27.00 7.54 23.73
CA PHE A 981 -27.39 6.17 23.35
C PHE A 981 -26.17 5.22 23.29
N MET A 982 -25.31 5.25 24.31
CA MET A 982 -24.04 4.50 24.35
C MET A 982 -23.92 3.51 25.52
N ASP A 983 -24.80 3.58 26.51
CA ASP A 983 -24.72 2.84 27.78
C ASP A 983 -25.96 1.97 28.09
N GLY A 984 -26.94 1.91 27.17
CA GLY A 984 -28.07 0.95 27.15
C GLY A 984 -29.46 1.58 26.94
N GLU A 985 -29.51 2.87 26.64
CA GLU A 985 -30.70 3.73 26.64
C GLU A 985 -31.75 3.30 25.60
N ALA A 986 -31.34 2.62 24.52
CA ALA A 986 -32.24 2.04 23.53
C ALA A 986 -33.12 0.90 24.11
N GLU A 987 -32.55 0.03 24.95
CA GLU A 987 -33.30 -1.06 25.58
C GLU A 987 -34.22 -0.54 26.70
N VAL A 988 -33.78 0.51 27.41
CA VAL A 988 -34.65 1.25 28.34
C VAL A 988 -35.86 1.81 27.58
N GLY A 989 -35.66 2.38 26.38
CA GLY A 989 -36.75 2.93 25.58
C GLY A 989 -37.72 1.89 25.03
N VAL A 990 -37.24 0.68 24.70
CA VAL A 990 -38.09 -0.46 24.36
C VAL A 990 -38.90 -0.92 25.59
N THR A 991 -38.26 -0.98 26.77
CA THR A 991 -38.91 -1.37 28.04
C THR A 991 -39.97 -0.37 28.49
N GLU A 992 -39.73 0.93 28.27
CA GLU A 992 -40.67 2.03 28.56
C GLU A 992 -41.69 2.28 27.42
N GLY A 993 -41.61 1.56 26.30
CA GLY A 993 -42.60 1.59 25.21
C GLY A 993 -42.58 2.82 24.30
N TRP A 994 -41.50 3.61 24.27
CA TRP A 994 -41.30 4.72 23.32
C TRP A 994 -40.30 4.38 22.20
N LEU A 995 -39.64 3.23 22.25
CA LEU A 995 -38.92 2.65 21.11
C LEU A 995 -39.47 1.26 20.76
N GLU A 996 -39.34 0.88 19.50
CA GLU A 996 -39.77 -0.42 18.98
C GLU A 996 -38.55 -1.26 18.59
N LYS A 997 -38.56 -2.52 19.03
CA LYS A 997 -37.53 -3.52 18.70
C LYS A 997 -38.01 -4.41 17.57
N ARG A 998 -37.29 -4.41 16.45
CA ARG A 998 -37.65 -5.09 15.19
C ARG A 998 -36.59 -6.09 14.75
N GLU A 999 -36.95 -6.97 13.82
CA GLU A 999 -35.98 -7.76 13.06
C GLU A 999 -35.29 -6.85 12.02
N VAL A 1000 -33.99 -7.04 11.82
CA VAL A 1000 -33.15 -6.26 10.89
C VAL A 1000 -32.37 -7.22 10.01
N LEU A 1001 -32.52 -7.07 8.69
CA LEU A 1001 -31.85 -7.88 7.68
C LEU A 1001 -30.65 -7.12 7.10
N ILE A 1002 -29.46 -7.72 7.13
CA ILE A 1002 -28.20 -7.08 6.70
C ILE A 1002 -27.54 -7.93 5.61
N ALA A 1003 -27.25 -7.34 4.45
CA ALA A 1003 -26.61 -7.95 3.28
C ALA A 1003 -25.40 -7.13 2.80
#